data_AF-A0AA39Q054-F1
#
_entry.id   AF-A0AA39Q054-F1
#
_cell.length_a   1.000
_cell.length_b   1.000
_cell.length_c   1.000
_cell.angle_alpha   90.00
_cell.angle_beta   90.00
_cell.angle_gamma   90.00
#
_symmetry.space_group_name_H-M   'P 1'
#
loop_
_entity.id
_entity.type
_entity.pdbx_description
1 polymer ?
#
loop_
_entity_poly.entity_id
_entity_poly.type
_entity_poly.pdbx_seq_one_letter_code
_entity_poly.pdbx_strand_id
1 'polypeptide(L)'
;MFRTMEHQFTYEHLSKNPTGLLHKRNTADPIGPFDGKLGALVEEGWFMVTPNASGLYQPPLGINREMYIQADFRYGADDPLLWLQFYVRSNSWLGCVRKRPKDPLDPFLPLYDSVTRSDFSTFSYASQDNQLGTFSSASFTHLQTAAKKIIDMSESQMASWGASHSLLRDFRSGLLTLLHCLEFLPFIFDRLCLTVTETQHIAIEMRAIMEYITIYRPCMLVTNQPPRGSIAADKELIGVFTTDPIIVEEFYRAKIPYLTLRSPCIRLRSVFIGASDQAEEYKAFQHFTRNHMRLLNPFALVPDQVRSDPPLPEPLPSTSRSKPYDRPIQREKQVQPSPSSQIGFLSVVVHPRLPPAVLVWRAAVEATSSDRSRCYPEARVPEANRYIFPWPDIFIGVQDERKSLELMKVWLCLHPLLLARVSCSSYSAQLMAHQSWRVILNLDRLMKAARTDGASSSRGMPTKAAKRREQAVDFLQGCAGELRIDTDFNVGAAVWRGIELEQLTDDHHCEISWELAELNFRFELFALDARAATNGGNHDLLLHCIPHGLTTAFAAVDIGSANHRLGHPTWRQRAPYVFPLINTMWSWRACPDLIQQKKTGYTEAEFTEMEKCATVFYTESFFCFFGRAPVIPRHLSHSPQTMFVPETHEDVYTERPGLVFDLAQFRPLP
;
A
#
# COMPACT_ATOMS: atom_id res chain seq x y z
N MET A 1 9.47 6.66 36.52
CA MET A 1 8.12 6.20 36.86
C MET A 1 7.19 6.06 35.64
N PHE A 2 7.45 6.72 34.50
CA PHE A 2 6.65 6.62 33.27
C PHE A 2 7.17 5.64 32.19
N ARG A 3 8.42 5.13 32.30
CA ARG A 3 8.90 3.96 31.50
C ARG A 3 8.02 2.70 31.65
N THR A 4 7.15 2.69 32.66
CA THR A 4 6.30 1.57 33.02
C THR A 4 4.96 1.54 32.27
N MET A 5 4.51 2.62 31.63
CA MET A 5 3.17 2.66 31.00
C MET A 5 3.13 2.13 29.55
N GLU A 6 4.19 2.29 28.75
CA GLU A 6 4.17 1.79 27.36
C GLU A 6 4.26 0.27 27.26
N HIS A 7 4.99 -0.39 28.17
CA HIS A 7 4.99 -1.84 28.27
C HIS A 7 3.67 -2.41 28.81
N GLN A 8 2.83 -1.60 29.46
CA GLN A 8 1.59 -2.07 30.10
C GLN A 8 0.47 -2.45 29.12
N PHE A 9 0.54 -1.99 27.85
CA PHE A 9 -0.53 -2.22 26.86
C PHE A 9 -0.11 -3.11 25.68
N THR A 10 1.04 -3.77 25.76
CA THR A 10 1.41 -4.82 24.79
C THR A 10 0.59 -6.09 25.03
N TYR A 11 0.28 -6.86 23.97
CA TYR A 11 -0.50 -8.10 24.10
C TYR A 11 0.15 -9.10 25.08
N GLU A 12 1.49 -9.27 25.01
CA GLU A 12 2.23 -10.14 25.94
C GLU A 12 2.17 -9.68 27.39
N HIS A 13 2.09 -8.37 27.63
CA HIS A 13 1.96 -7.85 28.99
C HIS A 13 0.51 -7.92 29.49
N LEU A 14 -0.46 -7.50 28.67
CA LEU A 14 -1.89 -7.52 29.02
C LEU A 14 -2.41 -8.95 29.19
N SER A 15 -1.85 -9.94 28.49
CA SER A 15 -2.21 -11.36 28.68
C SER A 15 -1.78 -11.86 30.05
N LYS A 16 -0.69 -11.32 30.60
CA LYS A 16 -0.19 -11.62 31.95
C LYS A 16 -0.82 -10.69 33.02
N ASN A 17 -1.19 -9.47 32.65
CA ASN A 17 -1.71 -8.41 33.54
C ASN A 17 -2.96 -7.72 32.93
N PRO A 18 -4.12 -8.39 32.88
CA PRO A 18 -5.33 -7.86 32.23
C PRO A 18 -5.90 -6.62 32.94
N THR A 19 -5.49 -6.35 34.18
CA THR A 19 -5.89 -5.17 34.94
C THR A 19 -5.40 -3.85 34.34
N GLY A 20 -4.39 -3.86 33.45
CA GLY A 20 -3.94 -2.66 32.74
C GLY A 20 -5.05 -2.01 31.89
N LEU A 21 -5.93 -2.82 31.30
CA LEU A 21 -7.11 -2.32 30.56
C LEU A 21 -8.11 -1.58 31.45
N LEU A 22 -8.06 -1.80 32.76
CA LEU A 22 -9.03 -1.33 33.76
C LEU A 22 -8.43 -0.34 34.76
N HIS A 23 -7.28 0.27 34.44
CA HIS A 23 -6.50 1.10 35.38
C HIS A 23 -7.28 2.26 36.01
N LYS A 24 -8.34 2.76 35.37
CA LYS A 24 -9.24 3.81 35.90
C LYS A 24 -10.59 3.29 36.44
N ARG A 25 -10.80 1.98 36.50
CA ARG A 25 -12.08 1.41 36.97
C ARG A 25 -12.34 1.72 38.45
N ASN A 26 -11.29 1.77 39.26
CA ASN A 26 -11.35 1.91 40.71
C ASN A 26 -10.73 3.24 41.22
N THR A 27 -10.53 4.21 40.32
CA THR A 27 -10.02 5.54 40.68
C THR A 27 -11.16 6.47 41.07
N ALA A 28 -10.86 7.52 41.85
CA ALA A 28 -11.83 8.59 42.13
C ALA A 28 -12.14 9.44 40.89
N ASP A 29 -11.29 9.36 39.87
CA ASP A 29 -11.45 10.10 38.60
C ASP A 29 -12.63 9.56 37.78
N PRO A 30 -13.37 10.45 37.08
CA PRO A 30 -14.47 10.04 36.22
C PRO A 30 -13.95 9.22 35.04
N ILE A 31 -14.60 8.08 34.77
CA ILE A 31 -14.34 7.23 33.60
C ILE A 31 -14.68 8.02 32.34
N GLY A 32 -13.70 8.25 31.47
CA GLY A 32 -13.87 8.91 30.18
C GLY A 32 -14.29 7.96 29.05
N PRO A 33 -14.54 8.49 27.84
CA PRO A 33 -15.01 7.71 26.69
C PRO A 33 -14.03 6.61 26.23
N PHE A 34 -12.75 6.75 26.55
CA PHE A 34 -11.72 5.82 26.12
C PHE A 34 -11.25 4.85 27.22
N ASP A 35 -11.85 4.94 28.41
CA ASP A 35 -11.43 4.20 29.58
C ASP A 35 -12.18 2.86 29.70
N GLY A 36 -11.50 1.84 30.23
CA GLY A 36 -12.09 0.51 30.42
C GLY A 36 -12.73 0.35 31.80
N LYS A 37 -14.06 0.36 31.88
CA LYS A 37 -14.79 -0.23 33.02
C LYS A 37 -14.79 -1.75 32.91
N LEU A 38 -14.96 -2.24 31.69
CA LEU A 38 -14.72 -3.62 31.29
C LEU A 38 -13.74 -3.63 30.12
N GLY A 39 -12.99 -4.72 29.97
CA GLY A 39 -12.07 -4.90 28.87
C GLY A 39 -11.55 -6.33 28.83
N ALA A 40 -11.19 -6.78 27.62
CA ALA A 40 -10.61 -8.09 27.40
C ALA A 40 -9.69 -8.06 26.17
N LEU A 41 -8.82 -9.06 26.10
CA LEU A 41 -8.05 -9.37 24.90
C LEU A 41 -8.94 -10.17 23.95
N VAL A 42 -8.86 -9.86 22.66
CA VAL A 42 -9.68 -10.50 21.63
C VAL A 42 -8.83 -11.50 20.86
N GLU A 43 -7.78 -11.03 20.19
CA GLU A 43 -6.82 -11.84 19.42
C GLU A 43 -5.40 -11.27 19.59
N GLU A 44 -4.39 -11.92 19.01
CA GLU A 44 -2.99 -11.49 19.12
C GLU A 44 -2.81 -10.06 18.59
N GLY A 45 -2.62 -9.13 19.52
CA GLY A 45 -2.60 -7.71 19.21
C GLY A 45 -3.97 -7.14 18.88
N TRP A 46 -5.04 -7.54 19.55
CA TRP A 46 -6.29 -6.78 19.61
C TRP A 46 -6.84 -6.82 21.02
N PHE A 47 -7.25 -5.66 21.55
CA PHE A 47 -7.97 -5.58 22.81
C PHE A 47 -9.22 -4.73 22.66
N MET A 48 -10.22 -5.04 23.48
CA MET A 48 -11.45 -4.28 23.57
C MET A 48 -11.63 -3.69 24.96
N VAL A 49 -12.15 -2.47 25.01
CA VAL A 49 -12.52 -1.78 26.26
C VAL A 49 -13.87 -1.11 26.10
N THR A 50 -14.57 -0.94 27.22
CA THR A 50 -15.82 -0.19 27.27
C THR A 50 -15.96 0.55 28.60
N PRO A 51 -16.32 1.84 28.59
CA PRO A 51 -16.60 2.59 29.80
C PRO A 51 -18.02 2.38 30.33
N ASN A 52 -18.97 2.06 29.44
CA ASN A 52 -20.40 2.24 29.71
C ASN A 52 -21.26 0.99 29.41
N ALA A 53 -20.78 0.01 28.65
CA ALA A 53 -21.52 -1.22 28.39
C ALA A 53 -21.54 -2.14 29.62
N SER A 54 -22.59 -2.95 29.73
CA SER A 54 -22.82 -3.84 30.88
C SER A 54 -22.07 -5.18 30.80
N GLY A 55 -21.57 -5.53 29.62
CA GLY A 55 -20.93 -6.81 29.35
C GLY A 55 -19.94 -6.72 28.20
N LEU A 56 -19.09 -7.73 28.09
CA LEU A 56 -18.18 -7.92 26.98
C LEU A 56 -18.76 -8.97 26.03
N TYR A 57 -18.65 -8.68 24.74
CA TYR A 57 -19.17 -9.52 23.67
C TYR A 57 -18.03 -9.83 22.71
N GLN A 58 -18.01 -11.05 22.17
CA GLN A 58 -17.01 -11.41 21.17
C GLN A 58 -17.35 -10.71 19.85
N PRO A 59 -16.45 -9.89 19.30
CA PRO A 59 -16.71 -9.22 18.03
C PRO A 59 -16.73 -10.22 16.89
N PRO A 60 -17.60 -10.03 15.90
CA PRO A 60 -17.72 -10.97 14.80
C PRO A 60 -16.64 -10.66 13.74
N LEU A 61 -15.42 -11.13 14.00
CA LEU A 61 -14.20 -10.86 13.21
C LEU A 61 -14.08 -11.73 11.96
N GLY A 62 -13.43 -11.21 10.90
CA GLY A 62 -13.15 -11.90 9.65
C GLY A 62 -13.48 -11.07 8.41
N ILE A 63 -12.71 -11.23 7.33
CA ILE A 63 -12.85 -10.44 6.08
C ILE A 63 -13.87 -11.06 5.12
N ASN A 64 -14.01 -12.40 5.12
CA ASN A 64 -14.91 -13.17 4.25
C ASN A 64 -15.89 -14.00 5.09
N ARG A 65 -16.78 -13.33 5.83
CA ARG A 65 -17.77 -14.02 6.68
C ARG A 65 -18.99 -14.38 5.84
N GLU A 66 -19.39 -15.64 5.91
CA GLU A 66 -20.61 -16.13 5.29
C GLU A 66 -21.76 -16.02 6.31
N MET A 67 -22.89 -15.46 5.87
CA MET A 67 -24.09 -15.28 6.69
C MET A 67 -25.16 -16.28 6.28
N TYR A 68 -25.75 -16.97 7.26
CA TYR A 68 -26.80 -17.98 7.04
C TYR A 68 -27.96 -17.77 8.01
N ILE A 69 -29.18 -18.04 7.52
CA ILE A 69 -30.36 -18.16 8.36
C ILE A 69 -30.25 -19.44 9.19
N GLN A 70 -30.44 -19.32 10.49
CA GLN A 70 -30.37 -20.40 11.47
C GLN A 70 -31.75 -21.03 11.70
N ALA A 71 -31.79 -22.11 12.49
CA ALA A 71 -33.03 -22.83 12.80
C ALA A 71 -34.08 -21.99 13.55
N ASP A 72 -33.67 -20.88 14.16
CA ASP A 72 -34.56 -19.89 14.79
C ASP A 72 -35.04 -18.80 13.80
N PHE A 73 -34.76 -18.97 12.50
CA PHE A 73 -35.09 -18.06 11.41
C PHE A 73 -34.39 -16.70 11.48
N ARG A 74 -33.30 -16.60 12.24
CA ARG A 74 -32.48 -15.39 12.39
C ARG A 74 -31.10 -15.57 11.81
N TYR A 75 -30.34 -14.48 11.70
CA TYR A 75 -28.99 -14.47 11.12
C TYR A 75 -27.87 -14.83 12.10
N GLY A 76 -28.19 -15.52 13.21
CA GLY A 76 -27.20 -15.90 14.22
C GLY A 76 -26.45 -14.70 14.80
N ALA A 77 -25.11 -14.78 14.86
CA ALA A 77 -24.26 -13.69 15.36
C ALA A 77 -24.27 -12.42 14.47
N ASP A 78 -24.74 -12.54 13.23
CA ASP A 78 -24.83 -11.44 12.27
C ASP A 78 -26.16 -10.68 12.35
N ASP A 79 -27.10 -11.11 13.19
CA ASP A 79 -28.38 -10.42 13.37
C ASP A 79 -28.20 -9.13 14.22
N PRO A 80 -28.35 -7.92 13.64
CA PRO A 80 -28.19 -6.67 14.37
C PRO A 80 -29.27 -6.43 15.43
N LEU A 81 -30.36 -7.20 15.43
CA LEU A 81 -31.43 -7.08 16.41
C LEU A 81 -31.20 -7.90 17.68
N LEU A 82 -30.20 -8.77 17.67
CA LEU A 82 -29.86 -9.59 18.82
C LEU A 82 -28.44 -9.31 19.33
N TRP A 83 -27.52 -9.03 18.42
CA TRP A 83 -26.09 -8.95 18.72
C TRP A 83 -25.49 -7.61 18.30
N LEU A 84 -24.44 -7.21 19.01
CA LEU A 84 -23.68 -6.01 18.69
C LEU A 84 -23.01 -6.19 17.34
N GLN A 85 -23.19 -5.19 16.48
CA GLN A 85 -22.52 -5.11 15.19
C GLN A 85 -21.45 -4.02 15.18
N PHE A 86 -20.54 -4.09 14.21
CA PHE A 86 -19.63 -2.99 13.95
C PHE A 86 -20.41 -1.76 13.50
N TYR A 87 -20.02 -0.59 14.00
CA TYR A 87 -20.56 0.67 13.56
C TYR A 87 -20.27 0.88 12.07
N VAL A 88 -21.33 1.07 11.29
CA VAL A 88 -21.26 1.42 9.87
C VAL A 88 -22.01 2.73 9.67
N ARG A 89 -21.34 3.72 9.07
CA ARG A 89 -21.89 5.08 8.91
C ARG A 89 -23.21 5.10 8.11
N SER A 90 -23.35 4.25 7.10
CA SER A 90 -24.58 4.13 6.31
C SER A 90 -25.78 3.63 7.13
N ASN A 91 -25.52 2.84 8.18
CA ASN A 91 -26.54 2.20 9.03
C ASN A 91 -26.33 2.60 10.51
N SER A 92 -26.08 3.90 10.73
CA SER A 92 -25.65 4.43 12.03
C SER A 92 -26.63 4.21 13.20
N TRP A 93 -27.90 3.90 12.89
CA TRP A 93 -28.95 3.62 13.87
C TRP A 93 -28.88 2.21 14.49
N LEU A 94 -28.12 1.26 13.93
CA LEU A 94 -28.12 -0.13 14.43
C LEU A 94 -27.65 -0.23 15.89
N GLY A 95 -26.81 0.69 16.35
CA GLY A 95 -26.43 0.78 17.76
C GLY A 95 -27.58 1.15 18.71
N CYS A 96 -28.65 1.73 18.18
CA CYS A 96 -29.83 2.18 18.90
C CYS A 96 -30.97 1.15 18.87
N VAL A 97 -30.72 -0.07 18.37
CA VAL A 97 -31.72 -1.14 18.46
C VAL A 97 -31.97 -1.48 19.92
N ARG A 98 -33.25 -1.53 20.29
CA ARG A 98 -33.72 -1.87 21.63
C ARG A 98 -33.63 -3.39 21.84
N LYS A 99 -33.20 -3.78 23.02
CA LYS A 99 -33.32 -5.16 23.52
C LYS A 99 -34.80 -5.48 23.77
N ARG A 100 -35.10 -6.77 23.81
CA ARG A 100 -36.42 -7.27 24.19
C ARG A 100 -36.86 -6.67 25.53
N PRO A 101 -38.03 -5.99 25.59
CA PRO A 101 -38.55 -5.43 26.83
C PRO A 101 -38.72 -6.51 27.90
N LYS A 102 -38.45 -6.14 29.16
CA LYS A 102 -38.70 -7.01 30.32
C LYS A 102 -40.12 -6.89 30.86
N ASP A 103 -40.78 -5.77 30.58
CA ASP A 103 -42.16 -5.53 30.99
C ASP A 103 -43.11 -6.33 30.08
N PRO A 104 -43.89 -7.28 30.62
CA PRO A 104 -44.86 -8.04 29.83
C PRO A 104 -45.99 -7.17 29.26
N LEU A 105 -46.18 -5.95 29.75
CA LEU A 105 -47.17 -4.99 29.25
C LEU A 105 -46.59 -4.02 28.21
N ASP A 106 -45.32 -4.15 27.83
CA ASP A 106 -44.72 -3.28 26.83
C ASP A 106 -45.42 -3.44 25.47
N PRO A 107 -45.89 -2.34 24.86
CA PRO A 107 -46.67 -2.40 23.62
C PRO A 107 -45.88 -2.92 22.41
N PHE A 108 -44.56 -2.99 22.50
CA PHE A 108 -43.67 -3.50 21.45
C PHE A 108 -43.16 -4.91 21.72
N LEU A 109 -43.51 -5.52 22.86
CA LEU A 109 -43.12 -6.90 23.18
C LEU A 109 -43.44 -7.91 22.06
N PRO A 110 -44.60 -7.85 21.37
CA PRO A 110 -44.91 -8.77 20.27
C PRO A 110 -43.91 -8.74 19.10
N LEU A 111 -43.12 -7.66 18.97
CA LEU A 111 -42.06 -7.58 17.96
C LEU A 111 -40.86 -8.49 18.25
N TYR A 112 -40.77 -9.05 19.46
CA TYR A 112 -39.63 -9.88 19.89
C TYR A 112 -40.01 -11.34 20.14
N ASP A 113 -41.29 -11.71 20.02
CA ASP A 113 -41.79 -13.05 20.31
C ASP A 113 -41.49 -14.04 19.18
N SER A 114 -41.01 -15.22 19.53
CA SER A 114 -40.80 -16.31 18.57
C SER A 114 -42.12 -16.99 18.23
N VAL A 115 -42.31 -17.30 16.94
CA VAL A 115 -43.48 -18.05 16.46
C VAL A 115 -43.35 -19.52 16.85
N THR A 116 -44.41 -20.08 17.40
CA THR A 116 -44.49 -21.49 17.80
C THR A 116 -45.57 -22.22 17.01
N ARG A 117 -45.61 -23.55 17.11
CA ARG A 117 -46.63 -24.36 16.41
C ARG A 117 -48.06 -24.04 16.87
N SER A 118 -48.27 -23.54 18.09
CA SER A 118 -49.61 -23.11 18.54
C SER A 118 -50.09 -21.85 17.84
N ASP A 119 -49.20 -21.09 17.22
CA ASP A 119 -49.55 -19.90 16.44
C ASP A 119 -49.92 -20.22 14.99
N PHE A 120 -49.89 -21.50 14.59
CA PHE A 120 -50.12 -21.93 13.21
C PHE A 120 -51.41 -22.73 13.06
N SER A 121 -52.35 -22.19 12.29
CA SER A 121 -53.64 -22.82 12.01
C SER A 121 -53.57 -23.62 10.72
N THR A 122 -53.45 -24.95 10.83
CA THR A 122 -53.34 -25.86 9.69
C THR A 122 -54.67 -26.09 8.98
N PHE A 123 -54.66 -26.19 7.64
CA PHE A 123 -55.85 -26.62 6.90
C PHE A 123 -56.01 -28.14 6.96
N SER A 124 -57.25 -28.59 7.19
CA SER A 124 -57.60 -30.01 7.41
C SER A 124 -57.37 -30.93 6.21
N TYR A 125 -57.17 -30.39 5.00
CA TYR A 125 -57.03 -31.15 3.76
C TYR A 125 -55.58 -31.22 3.23
N ALA A 126 -54.59 -30.64 3.92
CA ALA A 126 -53.19 -30.66 3.50
C ALA A 126 -52.47 -31.95 3.95
N SER A 127 -51.59 -32.50 3.10
CA SER A 127 -50.81 -33.72 3.37
C SER A 127 -49.92 -33.61 4.62
N GLN A 128 -49.69 -34.74 5.31
CA GLN A 128 -48.96 -34.81 6.59
C GLN A 128 -47.55 -34.18 6.57
N ASP A 129 -46.84 -34.23 5.44
CA ASP A 129 -45.42 -33.82 5.36
C ASP A 129 -45.18 -32.34 5.01
N ASN A 130 -46.23 -31.55 4.72
CA ASN A 130 -46.09 -30.13 4.38
C ASN A 130 -47.39 -29.35 4.62
N GLN A 131 -47.85 -29.36 5.88
CA GLN A 131 -49.14 -28.79 6.25
C GLN A 131 -49.17 -27.28 5.99
N LEU A 132 -49.97 -26.91 5.00
CA LEU A 132 -50.28 -25.52 4.66
C LEU A 132 -51.28 -24.96 5.71
N GLY A 133 -51.07 -23.73 6.13
CA GLY A 133 -51.90 -23.09 7.14
C GLY A 133 -51.73 -21.58 7.14
N THR A 134 -52.35 -20.92 8.12
CA THR A 134 -52.28 -19.46 8.29
C THR A 134 -51.76 -19.11 9.68
N PHE A 135 -51.32 -17.86 9.83
CA PHE A 135 -51.00 -17.33 11.14
C PHE A 135 -52.29 -17.22 11.97
N SER A 136 -52.24 -17.63 13.25
CA SER A 136 -53.42 -17.54 14.11
C SER A 136 -53.89 -16.09 14.21
N SER A 137 -55.21 -15.87 14.16
CA SER A 137 -55.78 -14.51 14.20
C SER A 137 -55.41 -13.76 15.49
N ALA A 138 -55.31 -14.47 16.62
CA ALA A 138 -54.90 -13.89 17.89
C ALA A 138 -53.43 -13.41 17.85
N SER A 139 -52.50 -14.28 17.42
CA SER A 139 -51.07 -13.96 17.36
C SER A 139 -50.79 -12.88 16.32
N PHE A 140 -51.48 -12.92 15.17
CA PHE A 140 -51.40 -11.88 14.14
C PHE A 140 -51.87 -10.52 14.66
N THR A 141 -52.99 -10.46 15.40
CA THR A 141 -53.50 -9.20 15.95
C THR A 141 -52.51 -8.55 16.91
N HIS A 142 -51.80 -9.34 17.73
CA HIS A 142 -50.76 -8.83 18.63
C HIS A 142 -49.58 -8.23 17.85
N LEU A 143 -49.05 -8.95 16.86
CA LEU A 143 -47.97 -8.46 15.99
C LEU A 143 -48.39 -7.21 15.21
N GLN A 144 -49.58 -7.24 14.59
CA GLN A 144 -50.13 -6.14 13.80
C GLN A 144 -50.31 -4.88 14.66
N THR A 145 -50.81 -5.03 15.89
CA THR A 145 -50.99 -3.89 16.81
C THR A 145 -49.67 -3.22 17.14
N ALA A 146 -48.61 -4.00 17.42
CA ALA A 146 -47.29 -3.47 17.71
C ALA A 146 -46.66 -2.80 16.47
N ALA A 147 -46.74 -3.44 15.30
CA ALA A 147 -46.23 -2.91 14.04
C ALA A 147 -46.96 -1.62 13.62
N LYS A 148 -48.29 -1.55 13.82
CA LYS A 148 -49.09 -0.37 13.50
C LYS A 148 -48.68 0.85 14.31
N LYS A 149 -48.31 0.67 15.58
CA LYS A 149 -47.75 1.78 16.40
C LYS A 149 -46.49 2.38 15.78
N ILE A 150 -45.61 1.56 15.21
CA ILE A 150 -44.40 2.02 14.52
C ILE A 150 -44.76 2.77 13.23
N ILE A 151 -45.74 2.28 12.47
CA ILE A 151 -46.24 2.92 11.27
C ILE A 151 -46.81 4.31 11.60
N ASP A 152 -47.70 4.39 12.60
CA ASP A 152 -48.34 5.64 13.04
C ASP A 152 -47.31 6.66 13.55
N MET A 153 -46.28 6.19 14.28
CA MET A 153 -45.15 7.03 14.70
C MET A 153 -44.38 7.60 13.49
N SER A 154 -44.12 6.78 12.48
CA SER A 154 -43.40 7.21 11.28
C SER A 154 -44.18 8.26 10.46
N GLU A 155 -45.52 8.19 10.49
CA GLU A 155 -46.42 9.11 9.78
C GLU A 155 -46.59 10.44 10.50
N SER A 156 -46.74 10.41 11.82
CA SER A 156 -47.01 11.61 12.61
C SER A 156 -45.84 12.60 12.65
N GLN A 157 -44.61 12.17 12.36
CA GLN A 157 -43.41 13.02 12.46
C GLN A 157 -42.64 13.15 11.13
N MET A 158 -43.32 13.05 9.98
CA MET A 158 -42.71 13.08 8.63
C MET A 158 -41.70 14.23 8.42
N ALA A 159 -41.98 15.42 8.96
CA ALA A 159 -41.11 16.59 8.83
C ALA A 159 -39.76 16.44 9.56
N SER A 160 -39.67 15.59 10.58
CA SER A 160 -38.47 15.42 11.42
C SER A 160 -37.41 14.48 10.82
N TRP A 161 -37.77 13.68 9.81
CA TRP A 161 -36.92 12.62 9.28
C TRP A 161 -35.84 13.09 8.31
N GLY A 162 -35.99 14.28 7.73
CA GLY A 162 -35.04 14.87 6.78
C GLY A 162 -34.66 13.90 5.66
N ALA A 163 -33.35 13.68 5.47
CA ALA A 163 -32.82 12.79 4.42
C ALA A 163 -33.22 11.31 4.58
N SER A 164 -33.64 10.87 5.77
CA SER A 164 -34.05 9.48 6.03
C SER A 164 -35.52 9.20 5.71
N HIS A 165 -36.26 10.22 5.23
CA HIS A 165 -37.68 10.08 4.93
C HIS A 165 -37.96 9.04 3.83
N SER A 166 -37.13 8.97 2.79
CA SER A 166 -37.27 7.96 1.73
C SER A 166 -37.09 6.54 2.28
N LEU A 167 -36.05 6.33 3.10
CA LEU A 167 -35.77 5.05 3.75
C LEU A 167 -36.95 4.59 4.61
N LEU A 168 -37.44 5.45 5.52
CA LEU A 168 -38.59 5.13 6.37
C LEU A 168 -39.87 4.85 5.57
N ARG A 169 -40.07 5.55 4.45
CA ARG A 169 -41.20 5.27 3.55
C ARG A 169 -41.08 3.88 2.93
N ASP A 170 -39.89 3.50 2.48
CA ASP A 170 -39.67 2.21 1.83
C ASP A 170 -39.80 1.06 2.86
N PHE A 171 -39.25 1.21 4.06
CA PHE A 171 -39.44 0.28 5.18
C PHE A 171 -40.92 0.15 5.56
N ARG A 172 -41.67 1.26 5.66
CA ARG A 172 -43.11 1.24 5.94
C ARG A 172 -43.88 0.49 4.86
N SER A 173 -43.55 0.70 3.59
CA SER A 173 -44.16 -0.03 2.47
C SER A 173 -43.88 -1.53 2.57
N GLY A 174 -42.64 -1.91 2.91
CA GLY A 174 -42.28 -3.31 3.14
C GLY A 174 -43.05 -3.92 4.32
N LEU A 175 -43.13 -3.21 5.43
CA LEU A 175 -43.85 -3.64 6.64
C LEU A 175 -45.34 -3.85 6.37
N LEU A 176 -46.00 -2.91 5.69
CA LEU A 176 -47.41 -3.05 5.28
C LEU A 176 -47.61 -4.25 4.36
N THR A 177 -46.69 -4.47 3.41
CA THR A 177 -46.74 -5.60 2.49
C THR A 177 -46.64 -6.93 3.24
N LEU A 178 -45.68 -7.07 4.16
CA LEU A 178 -45.51 -8.29 4.95
C LEU A 178 -46.71 -8.56 5.87
N LEU A 179 -47.26 -7.53 6.51
CA LEU A 179 -48.48 -7.67 7.31
C LEU A 179 -49.67 -8.14 6.46
N HIS A 180 -49.83 -7.59 5.26
CA HIS A 180 -50.86 -8.04 4.32
C HIS A 180 -50.64 -9.51 3.91
N CYS A 181 -49.40 -9.91 3.63
CA CYS A 181 -49.06 -11.30 3.35
C CYS A 181 -49.43 -12.22 4.53
N LEU A 182 -49.08 -11.85 5.76
CA LEU A 182 -49.38 -12.63 6.97
C LEU A 182 -50.89 -12.77 7.23
N GLU A 183 -51.69 -11.78 6.84
CA GLU A 183 -53.15 -11.78 7.02
C GLU A 183 -53.87 -12.67 6.01
N PHE A 184 -53.47 -12.61 4.74
CA PHE A 184 -54.26 -13.17 3.64
C PHE A 184 -53.64 -14.39 2.96
N LEU A 185 -52.33 -14.61 3.07
CA LEU A 185 -51.67 -15.71 2.37
C LEU A 185 -51.52 -16.94 3.28
N PRO A 186 -51.66 -18.14 2.70
CA PRO A 186 -51.30 -19.36 3.39
C PRO A 186 -49.80 -19.64 3.26
N PHE A 187 -49.22 -20.24 4.30
CA PHE A 187 -47.80 -20.56 4.38
C PHE A 187 -47.59 -22.01 4.84
N ILE A 188 -46.45 -22.58 4.49
CA ILE A 188 -45.86 -23.65 5.31
C ILE A 188 -45.23 -23.02 6.55
N PHE A 189 -45.16 -23.77 7.66
CA PHE A 189 -44.74 -23.22 8.96
C PHE A 189 -43.40 -22.45 8.90
N ASP A 190 -42.39 -23.01 8.24
CA ASP A 190 -41.07 -22.37 8.13
C ASP A 190 -41.11 -21.03 7.37
N ARG A 191 -41.98 -20.94 6.35
CA ARG A 191 -42.20 -19.69 5.61
C ARG A 191 -42.95 -18.67 6.47
N LEU A 192 -43.91 -19.12 7.28
CA LEU A 192 -44.57 -18.24 8.24
C LEU A 192 -43.57 -17.68 9.25
N CYS A 193 -42.75 -18.53 9.86
CA CYS A 193 -41.71 -18.10 10.81
C CYS A 193 -40.79 -17.05 10.18
N LEU A 194 -40.28 -17.32 8.97
CA LEU A 194 -39.45 -16.37 8.22
C LEU A 194 -40.19 -15.04 7.97
N THR A 195 -41.42 -15.07 7.46
CA THR A 195 -42.19 -13.84 7.18
C THR A 195 -42.47 -13.05 8.46
N VAL A 196 -42.75 -13.70 9.59
CA VAL A 196 -42.92 -13.02 10.88
C VAL A 196 -41.60 -12.41 11.36
N THR A 197 -40.48 -13.14 11.27
CA THR A 197 -39.17 -12.62 11.68
C THR A 197 -38.74 -11.41 10.84
N GLU A 198 -38.94 -11.44 9.52
CA GLU A 198 -38.70 -10.29 8.65
C GLU A 198 -39.63 -9.10 8.98
N THR A 199 -40.90 -9.37 9.30
CA THR A 199 -41.84 -8.33 9.76
C THR A 199 -41.33 -7.65 11.03
N GLN A 200 -40.84 -8.45 11.99
CA GLN A 200 -40.27 -7.97 13.25
C GLN A 200 -38.99 -7.15 13.02
N HIS A 201 -38.11 -7.64 12.14
CA HIS A 201 -36.86 -6.97 11.76
C HIS A 201 -37.12 -5.56 11.24
N ILE A 202 -37.97 -5.43 10.21
CA ILE A 202 -38.31 -4.14 9.61
C ILE A 202 -38.91 -3.20 10.66
N ALA A 203 -39.84 -3.68 11.49
CA ALA A 203 -40.50 -2.85 12.50
C ALA A 203 -39.54 -2.34 13.58
N ILE A 204 -38.67 -3.19 14.10
CA ILE A 204 -37.69 -2.81 15.14
C ILE A 204 -36.61 -1.89 14.55
N GLU A 205 -36.15 -2.15 13.33
CA GLU A 205 -35.16 -1.29 12.68
C GLU A 205 -35.74 0.10 12.36
N MET A 206 -36.99 0.18 11.87
CA MET A 206 -37.69 1.46 11.71
C MET A 206 -37.73 2.25 13.01
N ARG A 207 -38.02 1.58 14.14
CA ARG A 207 -38.00 2.22 15.46
C ARG A 207 -36.62 2.76 15.81
N ALA A 208 -35.56 1.97 15.57
CA ALA A 208 -34.19 2.39 15.83
C ALA A 208 -33.79 3.61 14.99
N ILE A 209 -34.19 3.67 13.71
CA ILE A 209 -33.97 4.83 12.83
C ILE A 209 -34.64 6.08 13.41
N MET A 210 -35.91 5.98 13.80
CA MET A 210 -36.66 7.11 14.35
C MET A 210 -36.06 7.62 15.67
N GLU A 211 -35.73 6.71 16.60
CA GLU A 211 -35.10 7.07 17.89
C GLU A 211 -33.68 7.62 17.68
N TYR A 212 -32.91 7.08 16.74
CA TYR A 212 -31.59 7.61 16.39
C TYR A 212 -31.67 9.07 15.92
N ILE A 213 -32.58 9.39 15.01
CA ILE A 213 -32.73 10.74 14.47
C ILE A 213 -33.21 11.74 15.54
N THR A 214 -34.18 11.33 16.37
CA THR A 214 -34.89 12.24 17.28
C THR A 214 -34.28 12.36 18.66
N ILE A 215 -33.62 11.30 19.15
CA ILE A 215 -33.10 11.23 20.51
C ILE A 215 -31.57 11.24 20.48
N TYR A 216 -30.96 10.25 19.83
CA TYR A 216 -29.54 9.98 20.04
C TYR A 216 -28.62 10.89 19.24
N ARG A 217 -28.91 11.13 17.96
CA ARG A 217 -28.09 11.99 17.08
C ARG A 217 -28.00 13.42 17.59
N PRO A 218 -29.08 14.08 18.07
CA PRO A 218 -28.97 15.37 18.73
C PRO A 218 -28.00 15.34 19.92
N CYS A 219 -28.05 14.29 20.77
CA CYS A 219 -27.14 14.14 21.91
C CYS A 219 -25.68 13.91 21.49
N MET A 220 -25.43 13.23 20.37
CA MET A 220 -24.07 13.04 19.83
C MET A 220 -23.40 14.37 19.46
N LEU A 221 -24.19 15.32 18.94
CA LEU A 221 -23.72 16.60 18.40
C LEU A 221 -23.52 17.70 19.46
N VAL A 222 -23.93 17.49 20.72
CA VAL A 222 -23.75 18.49 21.78
C VAL A 222 -22.28 18.53 22.22
N THR A 223 -21.54 19.55 21.78
CA THR A 223 -20.10 19.71 22.11
C THR A 223 -19.85 20.43 23.45
N ASN A 224 -20.83 21.19 23.97
CA ASN A 224 -20.58 22.22 24.99
C ASN A 224 -21.12 21.91 26.39
N GLN A 225 -21.57 20.69 26.68
CA GLN A 225 -22.04 20.32 28.02
C GLN A 225 -21.36 19.04 28.51
N PRO A 226 -20.64 19.08 29.66
CA PRO A 226 -20.23 17.85 30.33
C PRO A 226 -21.51 17.07 30.72
N PRO A 227 -21.53 15.73 30.62
CA PRO A 227 -22.71 14.95 30.96
C PRO A 227 -23.11 15.24 32.43
N ARG A 228 -24.19 15.99 32.64
CA ARG A 228 -24.78 16.14 33.97
C ARG A 228 -25.49 14.83 34.32
N GLY A 229 -24.92 14.07 35.26
CA GLY A 229 -25.52 12.84 35.80
C GLY A 229 -24.70 11.57 35.54
N SER A 230 -25.31 10.42 35.84
CA SER A 230 -24.68 9.09 35.65
C SER A 230 -24.26 8.87 34.20
N ILE A 231 -23.00 8.42 34.02
CA ILE A 231 -22.37 7.97 32.76
C ILE A 231 -22.97 6.64 32.26
N ALA A 232 -23.88 6.03 33.03
CA ALA A 232 -24.50 4.76 32.65
C ALA A 232 -25.17 4.88 31.27
N ALA A 233 -24.77 3.98 30.36
CA ALA A 233 -25.43 3.82 29.08
C ALA A 233 -26.88 3.38 29.27
N ASP A 234 -27.72 3.65 28.27
CA ASP A 234 -29.04 3.06 28.16
C ASP A 234 -28.88 1.53 28.04
N LYS A 235 -29.23 0.81 29.11
CA LYS A 235 -29.05 -0.64 29.21
C LYS A 235 -29.98 -1.41 28.28
N GLU A 236 -31.04 -0.75 27.82
CA GLU A 236 -32.04 -1.31 26.91
C GLU A 236 -31.57 -1.23 25.45
N LEU A 237 -30.40 -0.64 25.15
CA LEU A 237 -29.81 -0.66 23.81
C LEU A 237 -28.83 -1.82 23.64
N ILE A 238 -28.74 -2.33 22.42
CA ILE A 238 -27.74 -3.34 22.02
C ILE A 238 -26.33 -2.72 22.02
N GLY A 239 -26.15 -1.58 21.36
CA GLY A 239 -24.85 -0.94 21.22
C GLY A 239 -24.03 -1.42 20.03
N VAL A 240 -22.76 -1.01 19.95
CA VAL A 240 -21.89 -1.30 18.79
C VAL A 240 -20.45 -1.64 19.16
N PHE A 241 -19.76 -2.32 18.24
CA PHE A 241 -18.30 -2.31 18.18
C PHE A 241 -17.82 -1.14 17.32
N THR A 242 -16.73 -0.46 17.71
CA THR A 242 -16.14 0.58 16.87
C THR A 242 -14.62 0.69 17.08
N THR A 243 -13.90 1.08 16.04
CA THR A 243 -12.49 1.48 16.11
C THR A 243 -12.32 2.99 15.92
N ASP A 244 -13.40 3.72 15.59
CA ASP A 244 -13.38 5.15 15.28
C ASP A 244 -13.49 5.97 16.58
N PRO A 245 -12.46 6.77 16.93
CA PRO A 245 -12.46 7.55 18.15
C PRO A 245 -13.53 8.64 18.19
N ILE A 246 -13.98 9.16 17.03
CA ILE A 246 -15.02 10.18 16.95
C ILE A 246 -16.35 9.57 17.39
N ILE A 247 -16.67 8.38 16.86
CA ILE A 247 -17.89 7.64 17.19
C ILE A 247 -17.92 7.25 18.67
N VAL A 248 -16.75 6.89 19.24
CA VAL A 248 -16.62 6.61 20.68
C VAL A 248 -17.07 7.79 21.54
N GLU A 249 -16.63 9.00 21.22
CA GLU A 249 -17.06 10.20 21.95
C GLU A 249 -18.53 10.53 21.73
N GLU A 250 -19.01 10.44 20.48
CA GLU A 250 -20.41 10.68 20.14
C GLU A 250 -21.35 9.73 20.90
N PHE A 251 -21.05 8.43 20.89
CA PHE A 251 -21.85 7.40 21.56
C PHE A 251 -21.78 7.55 23.08
N TYR A 252 -20.63 7.96 23.61
CA TYR A 252 -20.48 8.29 25.02
C TYR A 252 -21.41 9.45 25.42
N ARG A 253 -21.44 10.54 24.64
CA ARG A 253 -22.36 11.68 24.87
C ARG A 253 -23.82 11.27 24.76
N ALA A 254 -24.14 10.44 23.77
CA ALA A 254 -25.49 9.92 23.55
C ALA A 254 -25.90 8.77 24.49
N LYS A 255 -25.01 8.34 25.40
CA LYS A 255 -25.24 7.22 26.33
C LYS A 255 -25.61 5.90 25.63
N ILE A 256 -25.12 5.68 24.42
CA ILE A 256 -25.26 4.41 23.72
C ILE A 256 -24.13 3.48 24.19
N PRO A 257 -24.39 2.20 24.51
CA PRO A 257 -23.34 1.24 24.81
C PRO A 257 -22.40 1.04 23.62
N TYR A 258 -21.09 1.00 23.86
CA TYR A 258 -20.14 0.62 22.81
C TYR A 258 -18.95 -0.12 23.38
N LEU A 259 -18.29 -0.90 22.52
CA LEU A 259 -16.99 -1.51 22.78
C LEU A 259 -15.99 -1.00 21.76
N THR A 260 -14.94 -0.36 22.24
CA THR A 260 -13.86 0.14 21.39
C THR A 260 -12.88 -0.99 21.14
N LEU A 261 -12.74 -1.42 19.89
CA LEU A 261 -11.63 -2.27 19.48
C LEU A 261 -10.42 -1.39 19.22
N ARG A 262 -9.31 -1.76 19.84
CA ARG A 262 -8.02 -1.14 19.58
C ARG A 262 -7.09 -2.20 19.06
N SER A 263 -6.61 -1.98 17.84
CA SER A 263 -5.31 -2.52 17.46
C SER A 263 -4.29 -1.82 18.39
N PRO A 264 -3.29 -2.52 18.94
CA PRO A 264 -2.05 -1.85 19.29
C PRO A 264 -1.61 -1.09 18.03
N CYS A 265 -0.95 0.03 18.25
CA CYS A 265 -0.44 0.95 17.23
C CYS A 265 -0.10 0.23 15.93
N ILE A 266 -0.38 0.86 14.78
CA ILE A 266 0.11 0.43 13.47
C ILE A 266 1.49 -0.18 13.69
N ARG A 267 1.75 -1.40 13.18
CA ARG A 267 3.01 -2.16 13.39
C ARG A 267 4.23 -1.48 12.74
N LEU A 268 4.31 -0.16 12.81
CA LEU A 268 5.49 0.63 12.57
C LEU A 268 6.40 0.51 13.78
N ARG A 269 7.71 0.62 13.55
CA ARG A 269 8.69 0.73 14.62
C ARG A 269 8.37 1.96 15.47
N SER A 270 8.67 1.89 16.77
CA SER A 270 8.50 3.05 17.63
C SER A 270 9.29 4.24 17.07
N VAL A 271 8.60 5.36 16.86
CA VAL A 271 9.17 6.60 16.31
C VAL A 271 10.13 7.25 17.31
N PHE A 272 9.84 7.11 18.61
CA PHE A 272 10.62 7.66 19.69
C PHE A 272 10.49 6.78 20.94
N ILE A 273 11.57 6.61 21.69
CA ILE A 273 11.55 5.96 23.00
C ILE A 273 12.24 6.91 23.98
N GLY A 274 11.46 7.61 24.80
CA GLY A 274 11.96 8.61 25.75
C GLY A 274 10.82 9.26 26.53
N ALA A 275 11.12 10.27 27.35
CA ALA A 275 10.10 11.00 28.12
C ALA A 275 9.47 12.12 27.27
N SER A 276 8.20 12.44 27.51
CA SER A 276 7.43 13.39 26.68
C SER A 276 7.81 14.86 26.87
N ASP A 277 8.71 15.14 27.81
CA ASP A 277 9.28 16.47 28.07
C ASP A 277 10.65 16.64 27.39
N GLN A 278 11.13 15.61 26.68
CA GLN A 278 12.38 15.68 25.95
C GLN A 278 12.14 16.34 24.59
N ALA A 279 12.91 17.37 24.28
CA ALA A 279 12.97 17.95 22.94
C ALA A 279 13.26 16.90 21.85
N GLU A 280 13.80 15.74 22.27
CA GLU A 280 14.19 14.62 21.42
C GLU A 280 12.97 13.88 20.87
N GLU A 281 11.80 13.99 21.51
CA GLU A 281 10.52 13.53 20.98
C GLU A 281 10.15 14.32 19.72
N TYR A 282 10.21 15.66 19.79
CA TYR A 282 9.96 16.52 18.64
C TYR A 282 11.02 16.35 17.55
N LYS A 283 12.30 16.12 17.92
CA LYS A 283 13.34 15.76 16.96
C LYS A 283 13.04 14.41 16.31
N ALA A 284 12.51 13.44 17.04
CA ALA A 284 12.14 12.14 16.51
C ALA A 284 10.91 12.21 15.58
N PHE A 285 9.91 13.04 15.90
CA PHE A 285 8.82 13.37 14.96
C PHE A 285 9.35 14.00 13.69
N GLN A 286 10.19 15.04 13.82
CA GLN A 286 10.80 15.69 12.66
C GLN A 286 11.69 14.71 11.88
N HIS A 287 12.42 13.83 12.56
CA HIS A 287 13.28 12.83 11.94
C HIS A 287 12.45 11.78 11.22
N PHE A 288 11.38 11.26 11.80
CA PHE A 288 10.47 10.31 11.18
C PHE A 288 9.76 10.90 9.95
N THR A 289 9.24 12.12 10.07
CA THR A 289 8.63 12.86 8.95
C THR A 289 9.65 13.14 7.85
N ARG A 290 10.86 13.60 8.21
CA ARG A 290 11.95 13.80 7.24
C ARG A 290 12.42 12.49 6.62
N ASN A 291 12.48 11.38 7.36
CA ASN A 291 12.91 10.07 6.87
C ASN A 291 11.88 9.41 5.96
N HIS A 292 10.58 9.64 6.19
CA HIS A 292 9.52 9.27 5.25
C HIS A 292 9.62 10.05 3.93
N MET A 293 10.21 11.24 3.96
CA MET A 293 10.43 12.08 2.78
C MET A 293 11.86 11.98 2.20
N ARG A 294 12.81 11.33 2.89
CA ARG A 294 14.21 11.23 2.47
C ARG A 294 14.44 9.98 1.64
N LEU A 295 15.13 10.16 0.52
CA LEU A 295 15.65 9.09 -0.30
C LEU A 295 16.83 8.40 0.40
N LEU A 296 16.78 7.07 0.57
CA LEU A 296 17.98 6.30 0.92
C LEU A 296 18.85 6.10 -0.31
N ASN A 297 20.18 6.11 -0.12
CA ASN A 297 21.11 5.58 -1.10
C ASN A 297 21.23 4.07 -0.88
N PRO A 298 20.61 3.20 -1.70
CA PRO A 298 20.72 1.75 -1.52
C PRO A 298 22.13 1.21 -1.79
N PHE A 299 23.03 2.05 -2.33
CA PHE A 299 24.43 1.73 -2.61
C PHE A 299 25.41 2.27 -1.55
N ALA A 300 24.90 2.85 -0.44
CA ALA A 300 25.72 3.30 0.67
C ALA A 300 26.46 2.10 1.31
N LEU A 301 27.78 2.15 1.27
CA LEU A 301 28.65 1.21 1.98
C LEU A 301 28.77 1.71 3.43
N VAL A 302 27.89 1.24 4.33
CA VAL A 302 27.97 1.60 5.75
C VAL A 302 29.06 0.74 6.42
N PRO A 303 30.14 1.32 6.97
CA PRO A 303 31.05 0.57 7.84
C PRO A 303 30.29 0.21 9.12
N ASP A 304 30.39 -1.04 9.58
CA ASP A 304 29.86 -1.59 10.84
C ASP A 304 28.41 -2.09 10.92
N GLN A 305 27.62 -2.10 9.84
CA GLN A 305 26.43 -2.97 9.79
C GLN A 305 26.75 -4.28 9.07
N VAL A 306 27.12 -5.30 9.85
CA VAL A 306 26.97 -6.69 9.42
C VAL A 306 25.47 -6.94 9.25
N ARG A 307 24.94 -6.65 8.06
CA ARG A 307 23.60 -7.11 7.68
C ARG A 307 23.67 -8.63 7.62
N SER A 308 23.12 -9.29 8.64
CA SER A 308 22.88 -10.72 8.65
C SER A 308 21.69 -11.04 7.72
N ASP A 309 21.85 -10.73 6.44
CA ASP A 309 20.91 -11.16 5.40
C ASP A 309 21.27 -12.61 5.03
N PRO A 310 20.30 -13.51 4.85
CA PRO A 310 20.58 -14.88 4.43
C PRO A 310 21.29 -14.87 3.07
N PRO A 311 22.39 -15.63 2.89
CA PRO A 311 23.09 -15.68 1.61
C PRO A 311 22.16 -16.25 0.52
N LEU A 312 21.90 -15.44 -0.51
CA LEU A 312 21.19 -15.85 -1.73
C LEU A 312 22.07 -16.83 -2.55
N PRO A 313 21.50 -17.75 -3.34
CA PRO A 313 22.28 -18.79 -3.99
C PRO A 313 23.08 -18.21 -5.15
N GLU A 314 24.35 -18.53 -5.20
CA GLU A 314 25.12 -18.42 -6.42
C GLU A 314 24.58 -19.40 -7.49
N PRO A 315 24.46 -18.97 -8.76
CA PRO A 315 24.09 -19.87 -9.83
C PRO A 315 25.18 -20.92 -10.05
N LEU A 316 24.79 -22.18 -10.29
CA LEU A 316 25.71 -23.20 -10.82
C LEU A 316 26.24 -22.73 -12.19
N PRO A 317 27.48 -23.10 -12.55
CA PRO A 317 28.08 -22.67 -13.81
C PRO A 317 27.27 -23.21 -14.98
N SER A 318 26.44 -22.35 -15.58
CA SER A 318 25.83 -22.63 -16.87
C SER A 318 26.89 -22.45 -17.96
N THR A 319 26.90 -23.37 -18.91
CA THR A 319 27.79 -23.40 -20.07
C THR A 319 27.59 -22.23 -21.05
N SER A 320 26.62 -21.33 -20.78
CA SER A 320 26.48 -20.05 -21.46
C SER A 320 26.67 -18.91 -20.46
N ARG A 321 27.94 -18.55 -20.22
CA ARG A 321 28.31 -17.24 -19.66
C ARG A 321 27.89 -16.18 -20.67
N SER A 322 26.66 -15.66 -20.58
CA SER A 322 26.33 -14.37 -21.20
C SER A 322 27.09 -13.29 -20.43
N LYS A 323 28.31 -13.01 -20.89
CA LYS A 323 29.09 -11.86 -20.44
C LYS A 323 28.45 -10.64 -21.09
N PRO A 324 28.08 -9.59 -20.34
CA PRO A 324 27.60 -8.33 -20.92
C PRO A 324 28.69 -7.54 -21.67
N TYR A 325 29.86 -8.15 -21.90
CA TYR A 325 30.92 -7.66 -22.74
C TYR A 325 31.15 -8.70 -23.83
N ASP A 326 30.71 -8.41 -25.04
CA ASP A 326 31.21 -9.12 -26.22
C ASP A 326 32.71 -8.82 -26.30
N ARG A 327 33.53 -9.83 -25.99
CA ARG A 327 34.92 -9.82 -26.47
C ARG A 327 34.86 -10.02 -27.98
N PRO A 328 35.69 -9.32 -28.77
CA PRO A 328 35.79 -9.59 -30.19
C PRO A 328 36.12 -11.08 -30.40
N ILE A 329 35.37 -11.67 -31.32
CA ILE A 329 35.29 -13.09 -31.66
C ILE A 329 36.69 -13.72 -31.73
N GLN A 330 37.04 -14.60 -30.77
CA GLN A 330 38.16 -15.52 -30.91
C GLN A 330 37.66 -16.78 -31.62
N ARG A 331 37.97 -16.92 -32.92
CA ARG A 331 37.99 -18.22 -33.59
C ARG A 331 39.14 -19.07 -33.02
N GLU A 332 38.92 -20.37 -32.92
CA GLU A 332 39.77 -21.31 -32.20
C GLU A 332 41.23 -21.42 -32.72
N LYS A 333 42.15 -21.37 -31.75
CA LYS A 333 43.51 -21.95 -31.65
C LYS A 333 44.38 -22.07 -32.91
N GLN A 334 45.43 -21.25 -32.94
CA GLN A 334 46.81 -21.74 -33.12
C GLN A 334 47.77 -21.01 -32.18
N VAL A 335 48.68 -21.77 -31.60
CA VAL A 335 49.67 -21.38 -30.58
C VAL A 335 50.77 -20.54 -31.23
N GLN A 336 51.02 -19.31 -30.75
CA GLN A 336 52.35 -18.69 -30.54
C GLN A 336 52.23 -17.27 -29.93
N PRO A 337 53.31 -16.70 -29.32
CA PRO A 337 53.21 -15.81 -28.15
C PRO A 337 52.87 -14.35 -28.47
N SER A 338 52.36 -13.68 -27.43
CA SER A 338 51.83 -12.31 -27.35
C SER A 338 52.58 -11.25 -28.17
N PRO A 339 51.82 -10.26 -28.70
CA PRO A 339 52.08 -8.90 -28.28
C PRO A 339 50.80 -8.10 -27.98
N SER A 340 50.89 -7.26 -26.95
CA SER A 340 49.99 -6.14 -26.59
C SER A 340 48.51 -6.45 -26.30
N SER A 341 48.14 -6.23 -25.04
CA SER A 341 46.77 -6.08 -24.55
C SER A 341 45.98 -5.03 -25.34
N GLN A 342 45.10 -5.47 -26.24
CA GLN A 342 44.09 -4.60 -26.85
C GLN A 342 43.18 -4.06 -25.74
N ILE A 343 43.18 -2.73 -25.57
CA ILE A 343 42.28 -2.01 -24.66
C ILE A 343 40.87 -2.14 -25.23
N GLY A 344 39.98 -2.87 -24.53
CA GLY A 344 38.57 -2.94 -24.90
C GLY A 344 37.83 -1.69 -24.40
N PHE A 345 36.86 -1.20 -25.16
CA PHE A 345 35.94 -0.14 -24.75
C PHE A 345 34.58 -0.73 -24.35
N LEU A 346 33.76 0.02 -23.59
CA LEU A 346 32.39 -0.39 -23.27
C LEU A 346 31.49 -0.30 -24.52
N SER A 347 30.38 -1.03 -24.54
CA SER A 347 29.40 -1.01 -25.64
C SER A 347 27.98 -0.79 -25.13
N VAL A 348 27.14 -0.18 -25.97
CA VAL A 348 25.72 0.04 -25.69
C VAL A 348 24.88 -0.85 -26.59
N VAL A 349 23.99 -1.64 -25.99
CA VAL A 349 23.07 -2.52 -26.74
C VAL A 349 22.02 -1.68 -27.47
N VAL A 350 21.82 -1.99 -28.75
CA VAL A 350 20.81 -1.38 -29.63
C VAL A 350 19.83 -2.47 -30.06
N HIS A 351 18.53 -2.25 -29.85
CA HIS A 351 17.48 -3.20 -30.19
C HIS A 351 16.16 -2.45 -30.45
N PRO A 352 15.30 -2.86 -31.40
CA PRO A 352 14.04 -2.16 -31.71
C PRO A 352 13.10 -1.98 -30.52
N ARG A 353 13.02 -2.97 -29.61
CA ARG A 353 12.22 -2.93 -28.38
C ARG A 353 12.90 -2.24 -27.19
N LEU A 354 14.05 -1.61 -27.42
CA LEU A 354 14.77 -0.86 -26.39
C LEU A 354 14.85 0.60 -26.84
N PRO A 355 14.38 1.55 -26.03
CA PRO A 355 14.34 2.95 -26.44
C PRO A 355 15.75 3.47 -26.77
N PRO A 356 15.94 4.29 -27.81
CA PRO A 356 17.25 4.78 -28.20
C PRO A 356 17.94 5.55 -27.08
N ALA A 357 19.24 5.30 -26.90
CA ALA A 357 20.08 6.06 -25.99
C ALA A 357 20.29 7.49 -26.51
N VAL A 358 20.38 8.44 -25.59
CA VAL A 358 20.74 9.82 -25.93
C VAL A 358 22.16 9.82 -26.51
N LEU A 359 22.34 10.45 -27.68
CA LEU A 359 23.57 10.29 -28.48
C LEU A 359 24.85 10.67 -27.74
N VAL A 360 24.85 11.78 -27.00
CA VAL A 360 26.03 12.23 -26.25
C VAL A 360 26.44 11.24 -25.15
N TRP A 361 25.46 10.64 -24.47
CA TRP A 361 25.68 9.63 -23.44
C TRP A 361 26.15 8.30 -24.01
N ARG A 362 25.59 7.89 -25.17
CA ARG A 362 26.04 6.70 -25.88
C ARG A 362 27.51 6.83 -26.29
N ALA A 363 27.87 7.96 -26.90
CA ALA A 363 29.24 8.23 -27.31
C ALA A 363 30.21 8.22 -26.12
N ALA A 364 29.80 8.77 -24.97
CA ALA A 364 30.60 8.73 -23.74
C ALA A 364 30.86 7.30 -23.23
N VAL A 365 29.85 6.43 -23.22
CA VAL A 365 30.02 5.02 -22.85
C VAL A 365 30.97 4.33 -23.82
N GLU A 366 30.76 4.49 -25.13
CA GLU A 366 31.58 3.86 -26.17
C GLU A 366 33.05 4.38 -26.17
N ALA A 367 33.30 5.58 -25.63
CA ALA A 367 34.64 6.13 -25.43
C ALA A 367 35.30 5.67 -24.11
N THR A 368 34.55 5.07 -23.19
CA THR A 368 35.06 4.66 -21.87
C THR A 368 35.83 3.34 -21.96
N SER A 369 37.07 3.32 -21.50
CA SER A 369 37.88 2.08 -21.43
C SER A 369 37.32 1.08 -20.41
N SER A 370 37.26 -0.19 -20.80
CA SER A 370 36.84 -1.32 -19.97
C SER A 370 37.96 -1.90 -19.07
N ASP A 371 39.09 -1.19 -18.95
CA ASP A 371 40.22 -1.63 -18.13
C ASP A 371 39.92 -1.52 -16.62
N ARG A 372 39.69 -2.67 -15.99
CA ARG A 372 39.44 -2.78 -14.54
C ARG A 372 40.61 -2.37 -13.65
N SER A 373 41.83 -2.21 -14.18
CA SER A 373 42.96 -1.69 -13.41
C SER A 373 42.71 -0.25 -12.93
N ARG A 374 41.89 0.51 -13.66
CA ARG A 374 41.49 1.89 -13.35
C ARG A 374 40.50 1.99 -12.18
N CYS A 375 39.85 0.88 -11.82
CA CYS A 375 38.83 0.88 -10.79
C CYS A 375 39.42 1.07 -9.39
N TYR A 376 38.77 1.92 -8.60
CA TYR A 376 39.14 2.16 -7.21
C TYR A 376 38.88 0.92 -6.34
N PRO A 377 39.51 0.80 -5.15
CA PRO A 377 39.31 -0.35 -4.25
C PRO A 377 37.84 -0.64 -3.93
N GLU A 378 37.02 0.40 -3.81
CA GLU A 378 35.57 0.35 -3.51
C GLU A 378 34.80 -0.41 -4.59
N ALA A 379 35.23 -0.33 -5.85
CA ALA A 379 34.62 -1.04 -6.97
C ALA A 379 34.92 -2.55 -6.99
N ARG A 380 35.90 -3.01 -6.19
CA ARG A 380 36.31 -4.42 -6.12
C ARG A 380 35.42 -5.23 -5.16
N VAL A 381 34.58 -4.55 -4.39
CA VAL A 381 33.60 -5.16 -3.51
C VAL A 381 32.45 -5.75 -4.35
N PRO A 382 32.06 -7.03 -4.17
CA PRO A 382 31.00 -7.66 -4.97
C PRO A 382 29.67 -6.91 -4.99
N GLU A 383 29.35 -6.20 -3.91
CA GLU A 383 28.16 -5.35 -3.73
C GLU A 383 28.18 -4.11 -4.63
N ALA A 384 29.36 -3.60 -5.01
CA ALA A 384 29.49 -2.41 -5.84
C ALA A 384 29.00 -2.64 -7.28
N ASN A 385 29.02 -3.88 -7.77
CA ASN A 385 28.61 -4.23 -9.14
C ASN A 385 27.17 -4.79 -9.21
N ARG A 386 26.31 -4.40 -8.25
CA ARG A 386 24.92 -4.85 -8.18
C ARG A 386 23.95 -3.79 -8.71
N TYR A 387 22.68 -4.17 -8.80
CA TYR A 387 21.61 -3.39 -9.39
C TYR A 387 20.41 -3.34 -8.45
N ILE A 388 19.79 -2.17 -8.37
CA ILE A 388 18.58 -1.93 -7.56
C ILE A 388 17.30 -2.38 -8.28
N PHE A 389 17.31 -2.34 -9.61
CA PHE A 389 16.28 -2.90 -10.48
C PHE A 389 16.93 -3.77 -11.56
N PRO A 390 16.18 -4.61 -12.30
CA PRO A 390 16.72 -5.30 -13.46
C PRO A 390 17.29 -4.31 -14.48
N TRP A 391 18.30 -4.76 -15.23
CA TRP A 391 18.82 -3.96 -16.34
C TRP A 391 17.84 -4.05 -17.53
N PRO A 392 17.52 -2.95 -18.25
CA PRO A 392 16.55 -2.95 -19.35
C PRO A 392 16.76 -4.00 -20.45
N ASP A 393 17.99 -4.45 -20.65
CA ASP A 393 18.31 -5.45 -21.65
C ASP A 393 17.82 -6.88 -21.29
N ILE A 394 17.37 -7.09 -20.05
CA ILE A 394 16.89 -8.39 -19.56
C ILE A 394 15.70 -8.93 -20.35
N PHE A 395 14.86 -8.05 -20.92
CA PHE A 395 13.70 -8.43 -21.72
C PHE A 395 14.07 -8.82 -23.15
N ILE A 396 15.17 -8.27 -23.69
CA ILE A 396 15.59 -8.47 -25.09
C ILE A 396 16.69 -9.52 -25.24
N GLY A 397 17.39 -9.88 -24.16
CA GLY A 397 18.42 -10.91 -24.15
C GLY A 397 17.90 -12.34 -24.38
N VAL A 398 16.59 -12.51 -24.58
CA VAL A 398 15.94 -13.79 -24.83
C VAL A 398 15.47 -13.85 -26.28
N GLN A 399 16.02 -14.78 -27.07
CA GLN A 399 15.65 -14.91 -28.50
C GLN A 399 14.21 -15.39 -28.75
N ASP A 400 13.53 -15.84 -27.70
CA ASP A 400 12.15 -16.34 -27.76
C ASP A 400 11.20 -15.24 -27.24
N GLU A 401 10.39 -14.72 -28.16
CA GLU A 401 9.42 -13.65 -27.92
C GLU A 401 8.43 -14.01 -26.80
N ARG A 402 7.99 -15.28 -26.72
CA ARG A 402 7.08 -15.72 -25.65
C ARG A 402 7.75 -15.63 -24.29
N LYS A 403 9.04 -15.97 -24.20
CA LYS A 403 9.80 -15.84 -22.95
C LYS A 403 10.02 -14.38 -22.56
N SER A 404 10.22 -13.50 -23.54
CA SER A 404 10.33 -12.05 -23.30
C SER A 404 9.05 -11.49 -22.68
N LEU A 405 7.89 -11.84 -23.24
CA LEU A 405 6.57 -11.44 -22.71
C LEU A 405 6.31 -12.01 -21.31
N GLU A 406 6.71 -13.24 -21.02
CA GLU A 406 6.60 -13.82 -19.67
C GLU A 406 7.45 -13.07 -18.64
N LEU A 407 8.68 -12.66 -18.99
CA LEU A 407 9.51 -11.84 -18.10
C LEU A 407 8.88 -10.47 -17.85
N MET A 408 8.30 -9.86 -18.89
CA MET A 408 7.61 -8.58 -18.78
C MET A 408 6.34 -8.70 -17.94
N LYS A 409 5.58 -9.79 -18.07
CA LYS A 409 4.43 -10.12 -17.21
C LYS A 409 4.82 -10.12 -15.73
N VAL A 410 5.87 -10.86 -15.38
CA VAL A 410 6.34 -10.97 -14.00
C VAL A 410 6.87 -9.62 -13.52
N TRP A 411 7.58 -8.87 -14.35
CA TRP A 411 8.00 -7.51 -14.02
C TRP A 411 6.81 -6.62 -13.68
N LEU A 412 5.78 -6.55 -14.53
CA LEU A 412 4.60 -5.70 -14.31
C LEU A 412 3.87 -6.04 -13.02
N CYS A 413 3.75 -7.31 -12.66
CA CYS A 413 3.13 -7.72 -11.40
C CYS A 413 4.00 -7.43 -10.17
N LEU A 414 5.33 -7.53 -10.30
CA LEU A 414 6.25 -7.20 -9.21
C LEU A 414 6.53 -5.70 -9.10
N HIS A 415 6.26 -4.92 -10.14
CA HIS A 415 6.62 -3.52 -10.25
C HIS A 415 6.15 -2.67 -9.05
N PRO A 416 4.88 -2.74 -8.60
CA PRO A 416 4.43 -1.99 -7.42
C PRO A 416 5.18 -2.36 -6.12
N LEU A 417 5.50 -3.65 -5.95
CA LEU A 417 6.23 -4.15 -4.78
C LEU A 417 7.69 -3.67 -4.79
N LEU A 418 8.33 -3.67 -5.95
CA LEU A 418 9.71 -3.22 -6.12
C LEU A 418 9.84 -1.70 -5.94
N LEU A 419 8.87 -0.92 -6.44
CA LEU A 419 8.79 0.52 -6.17
C LEU A 419 8.57 0.80 -4.68
N ALA A 420 7.62 0.11 -4.04
CA ALA A 420 7.36 0.28 -2.61
C ALA A 420 8.64 0.13 -1.78
N ARG A 421 9.46 -0.89 -2.07
CA ARG A 421 10.73 -1.17 -1.38
C ARG A 421 11.77 -0.07 -1.42
N VAL A 422 11.77 0.75 -2.47
CA VAL A 422 12.71 1.88 -2.59
C VAL A 422 12.08 3.22 -2.20
N SER A 423 10.79 3.21 -1.86
CA SER A 423 10.01 4.44 -1.57
C SER A 423 10.04 4.85 -0.10
N CYS A 424 10.55 4.00 0.80
CA CYS A 424 10.63 4.28 2.23
C CYS A 424 12.00 3.91 2.80
N SER A 425 12.56 4.79 3.63
CA SER A 425 13.86 4.56 4.28
C SER A 425 13.85 3.43 5.33
N SER A 426 12.66 3.01 5.78
CA SER A 426 12.50 1.89 6.72
C SER A 426 12.56 0.52 6.03
N TYR A 427 12.54 0.46 4.69
CA TYR A 427 12.53 -0.78 3.93
C TYR A 427 13.93 -1.17 3.43
N SER A 428 14.16 -2.48 3.26
CA SER A 428 15.42 -3.01 2.76
C SER A 428 15.43 -3.05 1.23
N ALA A 429 16.06 -2.04 0.64
CA ALA A 429 16.40 -1.99 -0.78
C ALA A 429 17.71 -2.77 -1.05
N GLN A 430 17.66 -4.10 -0.94
CA GLN A 430 18.83 -4.96 -1.17
C GLN A 430 19.25 -4.95 -2.65
N LEU A 431 20.52 -4.63 -2.91
CA LEU A 431 21.10 -4.67 -4.25
C LEU A 431 21.35 -6.11 -4.71
N MET A 432 21.03 -6.40 -5.96
CA MET A 432 21.14 -7.73 -6.52
C MET A 432 22.09 -7.82 -7.72
N ALA A 433 22.76 -8.96 -7.86
CA ALA A 433 23.48 -9.26 -9.09
C ALA A 433 22.51 -9.46 -10.26
N HIS A 434 22.96 -9.16 -11.48
CA HIS A 434 22.15 -9.31 -12.70
C HIS A 434 21.55 -10.72 -12.87
N GLN A 435 22.27 -11.78 -12.48
CA GLN A 435 21.76 -13.15 -12.56
C GLN A 435 20.66 -13.43 -11.53
N SER A 436 20.68 -12.78 -10.36
CA SER A 436 19.64 -12.90 -9.35
C SER A 436 18.31 -12.29 -9.85
N TRP A 437 18.36 -11.19 -10.59
CA TRP A 437 17.18 -10.62 -11.25
C TRP A 437 16.52 -11.59 -12.21
N ARG A 438 17.29 -12.40 -12.94
CA ARG A 438 16.74 -13.46 -13.81
C ARG A 438 16.00 -14.52 -13.00
N VAL A 439 16.44 -14.86 -11.80
CA VAL A 439 15.74 -15.82 -10.93
C VAL A 439 14.40 -15.24 -10.47
N ILE A 440 14.39 -13.97 -10.03
CA ILE A 440 13.17 -13.29 -9.58
C ILE A 440 12.15 -13.15 -10.71
N LEU A 441 12.57 -12.75 -11.90
CA LEU A 441 11.64 -12.61 -13.03
C LEU A 441 11.13 -13.96 -13.59
N ASN A 442 11.72 -15.09 -13.16
CA ASN A 442 11.22 -16.44 -13.50
C ASN A 442 10.39 -17.07 -12.36
N LEU A 443 9.93 -16.28 -11.36
CA LEU A 443 9.19 -16.80 -10.21
C LEU A 443 7.93 -17.57 -10.62
N ASP A 444 7.15 -17.03 -11.55
CA ASP A 444 5.88 -17.61 -12.02
C ASP A 444 6.08 -19.01 -12.63
N ARG A 445 7.14 -19.17 -13.44
CA ARG A 445 7.53 -20.49 -13.96
C ARG A 445 7.92 -21.46 -12.85
N LEU A 446 8.64 -20.99 -11.83
CA LEU A 446 9.02 -21.81 -10.68
C LEU A 446 7.82 -22.22 -9.80
N MET A 447 6.75 -21.42 -9.78
CA MET A 447 5.51 -21.72 -9.07
C MET A 447 4.62 -22.68 -9.87
N LYS A 448 4.47 -22.46 -11.19
CA LYS A 448 3.72 -23.35 -12.09
C LYS A 448 4.32 -24.75 -12.16
N ALA A 449 5.66 -24.86 -12.25
CA ALA A 449 6.36 -26.15 -12.25
C ALA A 449 6.16 -26.96 -10.95
N ALA A 450 6.04 -26.28 -9.80
CA ALA A 450 5.80 -26.95 -8.52
C ALA A 450 4.38 -27.53 -8.39
N ARG A 451 3.39 -26.90 -9.03
CA ARG A 451 2.00 -27.39 -9.06
C ARG A 451 1.85 -28.61 -9.97
N THR A 452 2.66 -28.72 -11.03
CA THR A 452 2.66 -29.88 -11.93
C THR A 452 3.43 -31.10 -11.39
N ASP A 453 4.41 -30.90 -10.51
CA ASP A 453 5.24 -31.98 -9.94
C ASP A 453 4.64 -32.67 -8.69
N GLY A 454 3.38 -32.39 -8.35
CA GLY A 454 2.73 -32.92 -7.15
C GLY A 454 2.19 -34.34 -7.27
N ALA A 455 3.04 -35.37 -7.39
CA ALA A 455 2.64 -36.77 -7.17
C ALA A 455 3.77 -37.79 -6.89
N SER A 456 4.97 -37.39 -6.46
CA SER A 456 5.91 -38.38 -5.91
C SER A 456 6.65 -37.85 -4.69
N SER A 457 6.24 -38.38 -3.54
CA SER A 457 6.91 -38.22 -2.26
C SER A 457 8.35 -38.71 -2.32
N SER A 458 9.29 -37.91 -1.81
CA SER A 458 10.32 -38.46 -0.94
C SER A 458 10.67 -37.43 0.13
N ARG A 459 10.80 -37.88 1.38
CA ARG A 459 11.46 -37.13 2.46
C ARG A 459 12.92 -36.93 2.06
N GLY A 460 13.19 -35.87 1.31
CA GLY A 460 14.49 -35.49 0.83
C GLY A 460 14.61 -33.97 0.92
N MET A 461 15.84 -33.48 1.14
CA MET A 461 16.13 -32.06 1.31
C MET A 461 15.42 -31.17 0.28
N PRO A 462 15.04 -29.93 0.67
CA PRO A 462 14.37 -29.00 -0.24
C PRO A 462 15.15 -28.87 -1.55
N THR A 463 14.45 -29.02 -2.67
CA THR A 463 15.06 -28.91 -4.00
C THR A 463 15.69 -27.52 -4.16
N LYS A 464 16.78 -27.41 -4.95
CA LYS A 464 17.44 -26.11 -5.23
C LYS A 464 16.46 -25.06 -5.76
N ALA A 465 15.40 -25.48 -6.45
CA ALA A 465 14.33 -24.61 -6.92
C ALA A 465 13.43 -24.10 -5.77
N ALA A 466 13.09 -24.94 -4.79
CA ALA A 466 12.32 -24.53 -3.63
C ALA A 466 13.05 -23.48 -2.78
N LYS A 467 14.36 -23.69 -2.53
CA LYS A 467 15.19 -22.73 -1.79
C LYS A 467 15.27 -21.37 -2.50
N ARG A 468 15.38 -21.36 -3.83
CA ARG A 468 15.37 -20.13 -4.65
C ARG A 468 14.05 -19.36 -4.57
N ARG A 469 12.92 -20.08 -4.46
CA ARG A 469 11.59 -19.44 -4.31
C ARG A 469 11.48 -18.76 -2.95
N GLU A 470 11.80 -19.47 -1.89
CA GLU A 470 11.77 -18.94 -0.51
C GLU A 470 12.58 -17.65 -0.39
N GLN A 471 13.78 -17.65 -0.95
CA GLN A 471 14.66 -16.49 -0.96
C GLN A 471 14.15 -15.29 -1.78
N ALA A 472 13.46 -15.55 -2.89
CA ALA A 472 12.86 -14.48 -3.67
C ALA A 472 11.60 -13.92 -3.00
N VAL A 473 10.81 -14.75 -2.31
CA VAL A 473 9.69 -14.30 -1.47
C VAL A 473 10.20 -13.48 -0.29
N ASP A 474 11.23 -13.94 0.41
CA ASP A 474 11.89 -13.22 1.51
C ASP A 474 12.42 -11.85 1.06
N PHE A 475 13.09 -11.79 -0.11
CA PHE A 475 13.51 -10.54 -0.73
C PHE A 475 12.34 -9.59 -1.00
N LEU A 476 11.23 -10.09 -1.55
CA LEU A 476 10.06 -9.28 -1.86
C LEU A 476 9.30 -8.83 -0.59
N GLN A 477 9.36 -9.61 0.50
CA GLN A 477 8.85 -9.24 1.83
C GLN A 477 9.69 -8.16 2.54
N GLY A 478 10.86 -7.80 2.00
CA GLY A 478 11.91 -6.92 2.54
C GLY A 478 11.51 -5.51 3.00
N CYS A 479 10.23 -5.24 3.21
CA CYS A 479 9.67 -4.08 3.90
C CYS A 479 9.47 -4.34 5.41
N ALA A 480 10.46 -4.94 6.09
CA ALA A 480 10.48 -5.12 7.55
C ALA A 480 9.22 -5.77 8.18
N GLY A 481 8.53 -6.66 7.45
CA GLY A 481 7.30 -7.32 7.90
C GLY A 481 6.03 -6.48 7.74
N GLU A 482 6.12 -5.26 7.22
CA GLU A 482 4.98 -4.39 6.87
C GLU A 482 4.32 -4.85 5.56
N LEU A 483 5.10 -5.44 4.66
CA LEU A 483 4.61 -6.08 3.43
C LEU A 483 4.56 -7.60 3.62
N ARG A 484 3.35 -8.17 3.59
CA ARG A 484 3.14 -9.61 3.59
C ARG A 484 2.81 -10.08 2.19
N ILE A 485 3.63 -11.00 1.69
CA ILE A 485 3.38 -11.69 0.44
C ILE A 485 2.86 -13.08 0.80
N ASP A 486 1.65 -13.39 0.35
CA ASP A 486 1.07 -14.70 0.50
C ASP A 486 1.96 -15.76 -0.19
N THR A 487 2.13 -16.90 0.45
CA THR A 487 2.83 -18.06 -0.11
C THR A 487 2.16 -18.58 -1.39
N ASP A 488 0.87 -18.27 -1.59
CA ASP A 488 0.11 -18.53 -2.82
C ASP A 488 0.14 -17.35 -3.82
N PHE A 489 1.21 -16.55 -3.81
CA PHE A 489 1.40 -15.41 -4.74
C PHE A 489 1.05 -15.79 -6.18
N ASN A 490 -0.13 -15.40 -6.64
CA ASN A 490 -0.54 -15.59 -8.02
C ASN A 490 -0.22 -14.29 -8.76
N VAL A 491 0.59 -14.39 -9.80
CA VAL A 491 0.88 -13.28 -10.70
C VAL A 491 -0.44 -12.89 -11.36
N GLY A 492 -1.08 -11.84 -10.85
CA GLY A 492 -2.39 -11.37 -11.31
C GLY A 492 -2.37 -10.88 -12.77
N ALA A 493 -3.43 -10.18 -13.19
CA ALA A 493 -3.43 -9.54 -14.50
C ALA A 493 -2.26 -8.55 -14.61
N ALA A 494 -1.37 -8.74 -15.58
CA ALA A 494 -0.27 -7.82 -15.84
C ALA A 494 -0.83 -6.65 -16.63
N VAL A 495 -0.89 -5.49 -15.98
CA VAL A 495 -1.48 -4.27 -16.53
C VAL A 495 -0.42 -3.18 -16.56
N TRP A 496 -0.27 -2.53 -17.72
CA TRP A 496 0.54 -1.34 -17.89
C TRP A 496 -0.39 -0.15 -18.13
N ARG A 497 -0.47 0.77 -17.15
CA ARG A 497 -1.27 2.02 -17.25
C ARG A 497 -2.74 1.80 -17.67
N GLY A 498 -3.35 0.71 -17.20
CA GLY A 498 -4.74 0.35 -17.51
C GLY A 498 -4.90 -0.53 -18.76
N ILE A 499 -3.82 -0.87 -19.46
CA ILE A 499 -3.82 -1.75 -20.64
C ILE A 499 -3.27 -3.12 -20.26
N GLU A 500 -3.97 -4.19 -20.63
CA GLU A 500 -3.55 -5.56 -20.39
C GLU A 500 -2.34 -5.95 -21.26
N LEU A 501 -1.49 -6.86 -20.75
CA LEU A 501 -0.28 -7.33 -21.43
C LEU A 501 -0.53 -7.79 -22.88
N GLU A 502 -1.64 -8.48 -23.12
CA GLU A 502 -2.03 -9.01 -24.42
C GLU A 502 -2.35 -7.91 -25.45
N GLN A 503 -2.65 -6.69 -24.98
CA GLN A 503 -3.01 -5.53 -25.78
C GLN A 503 -1.83 -4.54 -25.92
N LEU A 504 -0.65 -4.86 -25.38
CA LEU A 504 0.51 -3.98 -25.46
C LEU A 504 1.12 -3.96 -26.87
N THR A 505 1.44 -2.76 -27.33
CA THR A 505 2.16 -2.51 -28.58
C THR A 505 3.67 -2.48 -28.33
N ASP A 506 4.48 -2.48 -29.39
CA ASP A 506 5.93 -2.30 -29.25
C ASP A 506 6.30 -0.94 -28.61
N ASP A 507 5.46 0.09 -28.81
CA ASP A 507 5.61 1.39 -28.14
C ASP A 507 5.46 1.24 -26.62
N HIS A 508 4.47 0.47 -26.14
CA HIS A 508 4.30 0.18 -24.72
C HIS A 508 5.48 -0.64 -24.15
N HIS A 509 6.08 -1.55 -24.93
CA HIS A 509 7.29 -2.27 -24.51
C HIS A 509 8.50 -1.34 -24.35
N CYS A 510 8.65 -0.37 -25.27
CA CYS A 510 9.67 0.67 -25.18
C CYS A 510 9.45 1.58 -23.98
N GLU A 511 8.20 1.93 -23.68
CA GLU A 511 7.78 2.70 -22.50
C GLU A 511 8.18 2.03 -21.18
N ILE A 512 7.88 0.73 -21.02
CA ILE A 512 8.27 -0.06 -19.84
C ILE A 512 9.79 -0.10 -19.69
N SER A 513 10.50 -0.34 -20.80
CA SER A 513 11.96 -0.39 -20.80
C SER A 513 12.60 0.97 -20.53
N TRP A 514 11.94 2.06 -20.95
CA TRP A 514 12.34 3.43 -20.66
C TRP A 514 12.19 3.75 -19.17
N GLU A 515 11.05 3.45 -18.55
CA GLU A 515 10.84 3.66 -17.11
C GLU A 515 11.91 2.92 -16.29
N LEU A 516 12.17 1.65 -16.64
CA LEU A 516 13.19 0.86 -15.98
C LEU A 516 14.60 1.45 -16.15
N ALA A 517 14.93 2.00 -17.32
CA ALA A 517 16.19 2.67 -17.57
C ALA A 517 16.33 3.96 -16.74
N GLU A 518 15.27 4.77 -16.70
CA GLU A 518 15.20 6.02 -15.94
C GLU A 518 15.33 5.76 -14.44
N LEU A 519 14.61 4.77 -13.90
CA LEU A 519 14.74 4.36 -12.50
C LEU A 519 16.19 3.98 -12.16
N ASN A 520 16.79 3.08 -12.93
CA ASN A 520 18.19 2.69 -12.69
C ASN A 520 19.14 3.88 -12.80
N PHE A 521 19.02 4.72 -13.83
CA PHE A 521 19.86 5.90 -14.03
C PHE A 521 19.80 6.84 -12.82
N ARG A 522 18.60 7.16 -12.32
CA ARG A 522 18.41 8.03 -11.15
C ARG A 522 19.13 7.49 -9.91
N PHE A 523 18.89 6.22 -9.57
CA PHE A 523 19.52 5.59 -8.40
C PHE A 523 21.04 5.44 -8.57
N GLU A 524 21.52 5.18 -9.79
CA GLU A 524 22.95 5.09 -10.10
C GLU A 524 23.67 6.44 -10.01
N LEU A 525 23.04 7.51 -10.51
CA LEU A 525 23.55 8.87 -10.41
C LEU A 525 23.66 9.29 -8.94
N PHE A 526 22.62 9.01 -8.15
CA PHE A 526 22.62 9.29 -6.70
C PHE A 526 23.70 8.47 -5.96
N ALA A 527 23.87 7.21 -6.34
CA ALA A 527 24.90 6.34 -5.78
C ALA A 527 26.31 6.80 -6.11
N LEU A 528 26.54 7.26 -7.35
CA LEU A 528 27.84 7.73 -7.80
C LEU A 528 28.22 9.02 -7.08
N ASP A 529 27.32 9.98 -6.99
CA ASP A 529 27.58 11.25 -6.28
C ASP A 529 28.00 10.99 -4.83
N ALA A 530 27.29 10.13 -4.11
CA ALA A 530 27.64 9.76 -2.75
C ALA A 530 29.02 9.09 -2.59
N ARG A 531 29.57 8.47 -3.65
CA ARG A 531 30.90 7.81 -3.63
C ARG A 531 32.01 8.71 -4.16
N ALA A 532 31.71 9.51 -5.17
CA ALA A 532 32.69 10.32 -5.88
C ALA A 532 32.91 11.69 -5.22
N ALA A 533 31.88 12.23 -4.58
CA ALA A 533 31.91 13.57 -3.99
C ALA A 533 32.77 13.64 -2.71
N THR A 534 33.67 14.61 -2.65
CA THR A 534 34.54 14.83 -1.48
C THR A 534 33.80 15.45 -0.29
N ASN A 535 32.60 16.00 -0.52
CA ASN A 535 31.76 16.64 0.49
C ASN A 535 30.62 15.75 1.00
N GLY A 536 30.56 14.48 0.57
CA GLY A 536 29.49 13.54 0.96
C GLY A 536 28.26 13.57 0.05
N GLY A 537 28.29 14.32 -1.06
CA GLY A 537 27.25 14.37 -2.10
C GLY A 537 26.39 15.64 -2.06
N ASN A 538 25.75 15.95 -3.18
CA ASN A 538 24.93 17.15 -3.39
C ASN A 538 23.51 16.75 -3.82
N HIS A 539 22.76 16.15 -2.91
CA HIS A 539 21.42 15.60 -3.19
C HIS A 539 20.46 16.61 -3.84
N ASP A 540 20.41 17.84 -3.32
CA ASP A 540 19.46 18.85 -3.80
C ASP A 540 19.74 19.27 -5.26
N LEU A 541 21.01 19.33 -5.66
CA LEU A 541 21.40 19.61 -7.05
C LEU A 541 21.03 18.45 -7.98
N LEU A 542 21.13 17.20 -7.51
CA LEU A 542 20.70 16.04 -8.27
C LEU A 542 19.19 16.00 -8.49
N LEU A 543 18.39 16.43 -7.51
CA LEU A 543 16.94 16.52 -7.67
C LEU A 543 16.56 17.53 -8.77
N HIS A 544 17.35 18.58 -8.99
CA HIS A 544 17.16 19.50 -10.11
C HIS A 544 17.52 18.92 -11.49
N CYS A 545 18.22 17.78 -11.55
CA CYS A 545 18.44 17.06 -12.81
C CYS A 545 17.18 16.29 -13.27
N ILE A 546 16.17 16.20 -12.41
CA ILE A 546 14.95 15.41 -12.57
C ILE A 546 13.76 16.38 -12.58
N PRO A 547 12.92 16.41 -13.62
CA PRO A 547 11.66 17.15 -13.61
C PRO A 547 10.82 16.83 -12.40
N HIS A 548 10.36 17.89 -11.76
CA HIS A 548 9.59 17.88 -10.54
C HIS A 548 10.32 17.14 -9.41
N GLY A 549 11.65 17.03 -9.46
CA GLY A 549 12.43 16.22 -8.51
C GLY A 549 12.37 16.72 -7.06
N LEU A 550 11.99 17.98 -6.85
CA LEU A 550 11.73 18.54 -5.52
C LEU A 550 10.30 18.30 -5.02
N THR A 551 9.35 18.04 -5.92
CA THR A 551 7.90 17.98 -5.62
C THR A 551 7.30 16.58 -5.83
N THR A 552 8.03 15.68 -6.48
CA THR A 552 7.61 14.31 -6.77
C THR A 552 8.52 13.30 -6.09
N ALA A 553 7.96 12.14 -5.72
CA ALA A 553 8.74 11.07 -5.14
C ALA A 553 9.82 10.59 -6.13
N PHE A 554 11.04 10.36 -5.67
CA PHE A 554 12.19 10.04 -6.54
C PHE A 554 11.98 8.78 -7.41
N ALA A 555 11.31 7.77 -6.84
CA ALA A 555 10.95 6.52 -7.51
C ALA A 555 9.69 6.64 -8.39
N ALA A 556 9.00 7.79 -8.39
CA ALA A 556 7.90 8.06 -9.31
C ALA A 556 8.46 8.61 -10.63
N VAL A 557 8.20 7.89 -11.71
CA VAL A 557 8.63 8.26 -13.06
C VAL A 557 7.40 8.60 -13.90
N ASP A 558 7.30 9.86 -14.32
CA ASP A 558 6.30 10.28 -15.30
C ASP A 558 6.80 10.00 -16.72
N ILE A 559 6.05 9.18 -17.45
CA ILE A 559 6.40 8.78 -18.80
C ILE A 559 6.29 9.91 -19.81
N GLY A 560 5.40 10.89 -19.61
CA GLY A 560 5.32 12.05 -20.50
C GLY A 560 6.59 12.92 -20.43
N SER A 561 7.43 12.73 -19.40
CA SER A 561 8.74 13.38 -19.31
C SER A 561 9.85 12.70 -20.13
N ALA A 562 9.56 11.58 -20.82
CA ALA A 562 10.58 10.77 -21.51
C ALA A 562 11.34 11.48 -22.62
N ASN A 563 10.71 12.46 -23.26
CA ASN A 563 11.30 13.28 -24.32
C ASN A 563 11.72 14.68 -23.84
N HIS A 564 11.74 14.87 -22.52
CA HIS A 564 12.22 16.07 -21.84
C HIS A 564 13.56 15.77 -21.15
N ARG A 565 14.10 16.66 -20.30
CA ARG A 565 15.34 16.43 -19.52
C ARG A 565 16.62 16.38 -20.35
N LEU A 566 17.61 15.62 -19.87
CA LEU A 566 18.86 15.23 -20.53
C LEU A 566 18.66 14.57 -21.91
N GLY A 567 17.45 14.09 -22.22
CA GLY A 567 17.11 13.46 -23.50
C GLY A 567 16.49 14.39 -24.53
N HIS A 568 16.21 15.65 -24.19
CA HIS A 568 15.53 16.57 -25.10
C HIS A 568 16.42 16.88 -26.34
N PRO A 569 15.88 16.91 -27.58
CA PRO A 569 16.70 17.14 -28.79
C PRO A 569 17.38 18.51 -28.82
N THR A 570 16.70 19.55 -28.36
CA THR A 570 17.23 20.92 -28.29
C THR A 570 18.08 21.15 -27.05
N TRP A 571 19.32 21.63 -27.23
CA TRP A 571 20.26 21.91 -26.13
C TRP A 571 19.71 22.90 -25.10
N ARG A 572 18.96 23.93 -25.52
CA ARG A 572 18.36 24.94 -24.63
C ARG A 572 17.43 24.34 -23.58
N GLN A 573 16.71 23.29 -23.95
CA GLN A 573 15.78 22.59 -23.06
C GLN A 573 16.49 21.53 -22.20
N ARG A 574 17.68 21.05 -22.62
CA ARG A 574 18.54 20.20 -21.79
C ARG A 574 19.30 21.00 -20.74
N ALA A 575 19.72 22.22 -21.08
CA ALA A 575 20.61 23.03 -20.28
C ALA A 575 20.19 23.19 -18.80
N PRO A 576 18.89 23.44 -18.47
CA PRO A 576 18.44 23.52 -17.08
C PRO A 576 18.69 22.26 -16.24
N TYR A 577 18.81 21.09 -16.87
CA TYR A 577 19.07 19.81 -16.20
C TYR A 577 20.55 19.41 -16.25
N VAL A 578 21.29 19.85 -17.27
CA VAL A 578 22.73 19.59 -17.43
C VAL A 578 23.56 20.46 -16.48
N PHE A 579 23.18 21.72 -16.23
CA PHE A 579 23.94 22.57 -15.31
C PHE A 579 23.95 22.05 -13.86
N PRO A 580 22.82 21.66 -13.23
CA PRO A 580 22.84 21.06 -11.91
C PRO A 580 23.66 19.77 -11.84
N LEU A 581 23.65 18.97 -12.91
CA LEU A 581 24.45 17.75 -13.03
C LEU A 581 25.95 18.10 -12.99
N ILE A 582 26.39 19.09 -13.76
CA ILE A 582 27.78 19.56 -13.78
C ILE A 582 28.18 20.14 -12.41
N ASN A 583 27.32 20.96 -11.82
CA ASN A 583 27.60 21.58 -10.51
C ASN A 583 27.74 20.52 -9.41
N THR A 584 27.00 19.42 -9.52
CA THR A 584 27.18 18.25 -8.64
C THR A 584 28.57 17.63 -8.81
N MET A 585 29.00 17.45 -10.06
CA MET A 585 30.30 16.87 -10.41
C MET A 585 31.52 17.68 -9.97
N TRP A 586 31.38 18.97 -9.64
CA TRP A 586 32.49 19.80 -9.14
C TRP A 586 33.11 19.25 -7.86
N SER A 587 32.28 18.64 -7.02
CA SER A 587 32.73 18.00 -5.79
C SER A 587 33.37 16.64 -6.01
N TRP A 588 33.30 16.08 -7.23
CA TRP A 588 33.78 14.72 -7.50
C TRP A 588 35.29 14.67 -7.63
N ARG A 589 35.89 13.58 -7.16
CA ARG A 589 37.31 13.32 -7.32
C ARG A 589 37.72 13.36 -8.79
N ALA A 590 38.80 14.09 -9.08
CA ALA A 590 39.37 14.24 -10.43
C ALA A 590 38.43 14.92 -11.45
N CYS A 591 37.55 15.80 -10.96
CA CYS A 591 36.71 16.66 -11.79
C CYS A 591 37.56 17.48 -12.80
N PRO A 592 37.26 17.42 -14.12
CA PRO A 592 38.01 18.15 -15.15
C PRO A 592 37.89 19.68 -15.06
N ASP A 593 38.98 20.39 -15.35
CA ASP A 593 39.02 21.87 -15.35
C ASP A 593 37.95 22.49 -16.27
N LEU A 594 37.69 21.86 -17.43
CA LEU A 594 36.75 22.37 -18.42
C LEU A 594 35.33 22.53 -17.86
N ILE A 595 34.89 21.61 -16.99
CA ILE A 595 33.55 21.68 -16.39
C ILE A 595 33.52 22.55 -15.12
N GLN A 596 34.67 22.90 -14.55
CA GLN A 596 34.78 23.81 -13.38
C GLN A 596 34.81 25.30 -13.77
N GLN A 597 35.06 25.62 -15.04
CA GLN A 597 35.14 27.00 -15.52
C GLN A 597 33.75 27.66 -15.55
N LYS A 598 33.47 28.55 -14.59
CA LYS A 598 32.24 29.33 -14.57
C LYS A 598 32.22 30.36 -15.71
N LYS A 599 31.18 30.32 -16.54
CA LYS A 599 30.92 31.31 -17.60
C LYS A 599 29.60 32.03 -17.39
N THR A 600 29.58 33.31 -17.72
CA THR A 600 28.37 34.15 -17.75
C THR A 600 27.67 34.02 -19.10
N GLY A 601 27.19 32.80 -19.40
CA GLY A 601 26.47 32.46 -20.63
C GLY A 601 27.22 31.48 -21.53
N TYR A 602 26.47 30.56 -22.14
CA TYR A 602 26.98 29.55 -23.05
C TYR A 602 26.34 29.68 -24.43
N THR A 603 27.17 29.61 -25.48
CA THR A 603 26.73 29.32 -26.84
C THR A 603 26.42 27.83 -27.02
N GLU A 604 25.70 27.46 -28.09
CA GLU A 604 25.39 26.05 -28.39
C GLU A 604 26.65 25.18 -28.51
N ALA A 605 27.70 25.69 -29.16
CA ALA A 605 28.96 24.97 -29.34
C ALA A 605 29.67 24.74 -28.00
N GLU A 606 29.73 25.77 -27.15
CA GLU A 606 30.35 25.67 -25.83
C GLU A 606 29.55 24.75 -24.90
N PHE A 607 28.22 24.85 -24.91
CA PHE A 607 27.36 23.95 -24.15
C PHE A 607 27.55 22.50 -24.58
N THR A 608 27.58 22.24 -25.89
CA THR A 608 27.73 20.89 -26.45
C THR A 608 29.08 20.29 -26.07
N GLU A 609 30.16 21.08 -26.10
CA GLU A 609 31.49 20.62 -25.69
C GLU A 609 31.57 20.32 -24.19
N MET A 610 30.97 21.20 -23.38
CA MET A 610 30.87 21.00 -21.94
C MET A 610 30.02 19.75 -21.59
N GLU A 611 28.88 19.54 -22.26
CA GLU A 611 28.01 18.36 -22.08
C GLU A 611 28.74 17.06 -22.45
N LYS A 612 29.52 17.05 -23.53
CA LYS A 612 30.37 15.91 -23.90
C LYS A 612 31.41 15.61 -22.82
N CYS A 613 32.11 16.64 -22.33
CA CYS A 613 33.10 16.46 -21.27
C CYS A 613 32.46 15.92 -19.98
N ALA A 614 31.32 16.46 -19.58
CA ALA A 614 30.59 16.02 -18.39
C ALA A 614 30.08 14.58 -18.49
N THR A 615 29.55 14.18 -19.66
CA THR A 615 29.06 12.81 -19.87
C THR A 615 30.18 11.77 -19.92
N VAL A 616 31.33 12.08 -20.55
CA VAL A 616 32.53 11.23 -20.48
C VAL A 616 33.01 11.11 -19.03
N PHE A 617 33.10 12.24 -18.32
CA PHE A 617 33.53 12.23 -16.93
C PHE A 617 32.58 11.39 -16.05
N TYR A 618 31.27 11.47 -16.27
CA TYR A 618 30.28 10.62 -15.61
C TYR A 618 30.54 9.13 -15.86
N THR A 619 30.65 8.71 -17.13
CA THR A 619 30.74 7.29 -17.49
C THR A 619 32.06 6.68 -17.00
N GLU A 620 33.15 7.44 -17.08
CA GLU A 620 34.44 7.04 -16.53
C GLU A 620 34.40 6.95 -15.01
N SER A 621 33.85 7.96 -14.32
CA SER A 621 33.71 7.95 -12.86
C SER A 621 32.87 6.77 -12.39
N PHE A 622 31.73 6.53 -13.04
CA PHE A 622 30.87 5.39 -12.73
C PHE A 622 31.63 4.07 -12.87
N PHE A 623 32.32 3.87 -14.00
CA PHE A 623 33.11 2.67 -14.21
C PHE A 623 34.20 2.51 -13.15
N CYS A 624 34.89 3.58 -12.77
CA CYS A 624 35.93 3.55 -11.75
C CYS A 624 35.40 3.19 -10.35
N PHE A 625 34.19 3.61 -9.98
CA PHE A 625 33.59 3.35 -8.66
C PHE A 625 32.70 2.10 -8.57
N PHE A 626 32.20 1.58 -9.69
CA PHE A 626 31.26 0.44 -9.72
C PHE A 626 31.76 -0.76 -10.54
N GLY A 627 32.80 -0.59 -11.36
CA GLY A 627 33.42 -1.68 -12.13
C GLY A 627 32.56 -2.22 -13.28
N ARG A 628 31.50 -1.50 -13.66
CA ARG A 628 30.59 -1.81 -14.78
C ARG A 628 30.13 -0.54 -15.50
N ALA A 629 29.51 -0.72 -16.67
CA ALA A 629 28.88 0.38 -17.39
C ALA A 629 27.66 0.91 -16.62
N PRO A 630 27.41 2.24 -16.64
CA PRO A 630 26.17 2.82 -16.13
C PRO A 630 24.98 2.53 -17.04
N VAL A 631 23.79 2.53 -16.47
CA VAL A 631 22.55 2.76 -17.23
C VAL A 631 22.52 4.23 -17.61
N ILE A 632 22.31 4.51 -18.89
CA ILE A 632 22.32 5.87 -19.43
C ILE A 632 20.93 6.35 -19.83
N PRO A 633 20.69 7.68 -19.88
CA PRO A 633 19.44 8.25 -20.34
C PRO A 633 19.05 7.78 -21.75
N ARG A 634 17.75 7.52 -21.93
CA ARG A 634 17.11 7.12 -23.19
C ARG A 634 15.95 8.04 -23.48
N HIS A 635 15.52 8.11 -24.74
CA HIS A 635 14.32 8.84 -25.16
C HIS A 635 13.36 7.89 -25.90
N LEU A 636 12.08 8.22 -25.93
CA LEU A 636 11.10 7.47 -26.71
C LEU A 636 11.06 8.02 -28.14
N SER A 637 10.93 7.13 -29.12
CA SER A 637 10.80 7.54 -30.53
C SER A 637 9.40 8.06 -30.85
N HIS A 638 8.41 7.74 -30.02
CA HIS A 638 7.04 8.24 -30.07
C HIS A 638 6.78 9.25 -28.93
N SER A 639 5.70 10.02 -29.08
CA SER A 639 5.17 10.87 -28.01
C SER A 639 4.21 10.05 -27.14
N PRO A 640 4.46 9.93 -25.83
CA PRO A 640 3.53 9.26 -24.91
C PRO A 640 2.17 9.93 -24.90
N GLN A 641 1.10 9.14 -24.68
CA GLN A 641 -0.28 9.66 -24.63
C GLN A 641 -0.59 10.48 -23.37
N THR A 642 0.29 10.43 -22.36
CA THR A 642 0.13 11.18 -21.10
C THR A 642 0.47 12.65 -21.28
N MET A 643 -0.43 13.54 -20.86
CA MET A 643 -0.11 14.97 -20.77
C MET A 643 0.97 15.21 -19.72
N PHE A 644 2.13 15.69 -20.16
CA PHE A 644 3.19 16.17 -19.28
C PHE A 644 3.35 17.68 -19.46
N VAL A 645 3.38 18.40 -18.34
CA VAL A 645 3.64 19.84 -18.32
C VAL A 645 5.09 20.05 -17.89
N PRO A 646 5.98 20.52 -18.79
CA PRO A 646 7.35 20.84 -18.43
C PRO A 646 7.41 21.93 -17.36
N GLU A 647 8.42 21.86 -16.49
CA GLU A 647 8.71 22.95 -15.56
C GLU A 647 9.01 24.23 -16.33
N THR A 648 8.43 25.34 -15.88
CA THR A 648 8.80 26.66 -16.37
C THR A 648 10.16 27.02 -15.80
N HIS A 649 11.20 26.95 -16.63
CA HIS A 649 12.51 27.49 -16.28
C HIS A 649 12.54 28.98 -16.64
N GLU A 650 13.06 29.82 -15.74
CA GLU A 650 13.21 31.24 -16.01
C GLU A 650 14.23 31.44 -17.15
N ASP A 651 13.74 31.74 -18.35
CA ASP A 651 14.59 32.21 -19.44
C ASP A 651 14.99 33.66 -19.13
N VAL A 652 16.20 33.87 -18.59
CA VAL A 652 16.75 35.23 -18.49
C VAL A 652 17.13 35.69 -19.90
N TYR A 653 16.21 36.42 -20.54
CA TYR A 653 16.46 37.11 -21.80
C TYR A 653 17.52 38.19 -21.57
N THR A 654 18.75 37.93 -21.98
CA THR A 654 19.79 38.97 -22.05
C THR A 654 19.74 39.73 -23.36
N GLU A 655 20.23 40.98 -23.35
CA GLU A 655 20.36 41.86 -24.52
C GLU A 655 21.18 41.24 -25.68
N ARG A 656 21.89 40.14 -25.45
CA ARG A 656 22.56 39.33 -26.48
C ARG A 656 21.70 38.11 -26.85
N PRO A 657 21.09 38.05 -28.05
CA PRO A 657 20.33 36.89 -28.49
C PRO A 657 21.24 35.67 -28.67
N GLY A 658 20.88 34.52 -28.08
CA GLY A 658 21.53 33.23 -28.33
C GLY A 658 22.37 32.62 -27.20
N LEU A 659 22.44 33.28 -26.03
CA LEU A 659 23.13 32.76 -24.84
C LEU A 659 22.14 32.15 -23.85
N VAL A 660 22.53 31.06 -23.18
CA VAL A 660 21.82 30.49 -22.03
C VAL A 660 22.71 30.61 -20.79
N PHE A 661 22.14 31.10 -19.68
CA PHE A 661 22.84 31.25 -18.41
C PHE A 661 22.68 30.01 -17.56
N ASP A 662 23.77 29.61 -16.90
CA ASP A 662 23.68 28.71 -15.77
C ASP A 662 23.06 29.48 -14.60
N LEU A 663 21.77 29.28 -14.34
CA LEU A 663 21.09 29.83 -13.17
C LEU A 663 21.30 28.98 -11.92
N ALA A 664 21.74 27.71 -12.08
CA ALA A 664 22.04 26.83 -10.96
C ALA A 664 23.27 27.32 -10.17
N GLN A 665 24.17 28.10 -10.79
CA GLN A 665 25.32 28.70 -10.11
C GLN A 665 24.96 29.80 -9.09
N PHE A 666 23.77 30.39 -9.18
CA PHE A 666 23.29 31.49 -8.31
C PHE A 666 22.29 31.04 -7.26
N ARG A 667 21.88 29.77 -7.27
CA ARG A 667 21.02 29.24 -6.22
C ARG A 667 21.85 29.06 -4.95
N PRO A 668 21.45 29.63 -3.81
CA PRO A 668 22.13 29.38 -2.55
C PRO A 668 22.07 27.87 -2.27
N LEU A 669 23.23 27.28 -1.98
CA LEU A 669 23.28 25.96 -1.33
C LEU A 669 22.53 26.12 0.01
N PRO A 670 21.50 25.31 0.29
CA PRO A 670 20.74 25.40 1.54
C PRO A 670 21.58 25.09 2.78
#